data_AF-A0A356KJJ4-F1
#
_entry.id   AF-A0A356KJJ4-F1
#
_cell.length_a   1.000
_cell.length_b   1.000
_cell.length_c   1.000
_cell.angle_alpha   90.00
_cell.angle_beta   90.00
_cell.angle_gamma   90.00
#
_symmetry.space_group_name_H-M   'P 1'
#
loop_
_entity.id
_entity.type
_entity.pdbx_description
1 polymer ?
#
loop_
_entity_poly.entity_id
_entity_poly.type
_entity_poly.pdbx_seq_one_letter_code
_entity_poly.pdbx_strand_id
1 'polypeptide(L)'
;MNGRTGIYALSALFVGLSAVGCGRHQRTIYVPNQTAAGATTPSQPIATPGSGTPVLPGGTIGAPGSGSVGLPSSGTSAPPVAAVSLEALPGGSRRVASDAREVAVISLLARNTTGADAELSSLELRAEGSLDDASGVASARLVEDVDGDGRFDRAIDRAIASAGFTTDDGVASFPLREPLAAGASLRLLVTLDLTGAGRVNDTLRLRLEASALAASGPGGQPARTAVLESAGATLAIGRWVEPHLAFKTPGDGLSPKAVVDTNGNTHVSLSQNYNFNSDVWYSFFDGRSYSPVFDVSRSSATSWNQDLAVEGGIPYLAWEAWDTRFSDYGIRFARFDAGNFSWTQTEDVSGAPGVAARIAVTGGNVHVVWAERGATTAIKHRAKVNGQWTAIAEISSAAFSNGVRVETPALVVADSGEVFAAWAENGFGTSELRGRWISPTGHYGMLETVASAPQQVERPVLLRDGADLHVSYEWGGEVYLAQRTNNAWLPGNNVSNSIGASSESALVVHGGAVHVFWIEDESNGGPTSTHVAHAVAVGGAFSKPELLTRGPGARSYPTAVSEGTRLKVLWQDWSLGRQLIFNTWTEPGGLEAPRAVARPGAEPDRPSGVRARDGALAVAYALDAGGNGEIYVQVEDGPALGFQAAENVSQSATGSYKPSIAATSSRSLWVAWEESAAAGFEVQIAERTPTGWSTPAALSSATPAYAPALSGQGERLSAVWTERVASGQHALMLRERVGGAWGPAASIAAGTSASAWAPSLTHTARGDRVAAFEREERGRREVWVATVQGTGVQGIRVDVAAVASSSAGQYAPRVAARGEEVFVAWAEDGKVLVARRAPGAMSFDPPETLSQGSSWSVDLAVSGDEVLVTWEQWQDNQARPT
;
A
#
# COMPACT_ATOMS: atom_id res chain seq x y z
N MET A 1 -17.99 -20.11 -54.06
CA MET A 1 -18.51 -18.85 -54.63
C MET A 1 -19.18 -18.08 -53.51
N ASN A 2 -18.53 -16.97 -53.13
CA ASN A 2 -18.99 -15.69 -52.56
C ASN A 2 -20.24 -15.67 -51.66
N GLY A 3 -20.25 -15.06 -50.48
CA GLY A 3 -19.30 -14.15 -49.84
C GLY A 3 -20.07 -13.39 -48.74
N ARG A 4 -19.48 -13.24 -47.55
CA ARG A 4 -19.99 -12.42 -46.44
C ARG A 4 -19.16 -11.15 -46.33
N THR A 5 -19.84 -10.01 -46.26
CA THR A 5 -19.41 -8.70 -45.73
C THR A 5 -20.46 -8.35 -44.66
N GLY A 6 -20.18 -7.85 -43.45
CA GLY A 6 -19.13 -6.95 -42.98
C GLY A 6 -19.76 -5.56 -42.80
N ILE A 7 -20.15 -5.17 -41.58
CA ILE A 7 -20.50 -3.78 -41.23
C ILE A 7 -19.98 -3.46 -39.82
N TYR A 8 -19.08 -2.48 -39.76
CA TYR A 8 -18.64 -1.73 -38.58
C TYR A 8 -19.76 -0.76 -38.16
N ALA A 9 -20.09 -0.69 -36.87
CA ALA A 9 -21.03 0.28 -36.34
C ALA A 9 -20.29 1.53 -35.80
N LEU A 10 -20.38 2.63 -36.56
CA LEU A 10 -20.43 3.99 -36.02
C LEU A 10 -21.75 4.17 -35.25
N SER A 11 -21.77 4.98 -34.19
CA SER A 11 -23.04 5.58 -33.72
C SER A 11 -22.79 6.95 -33.07
N ALA A 12 -23.48 7.95 -33.61
CA ALA A 12 -23.47 9.35 -33.23
C ALA A 12 -24.71 9.72 -32.38
N LEU A 13 -24.57 10.86 -31.68
CA LEU A 13 -25.56 11.80 -31.11
C LEU A 13 -27.08 11.53 -31.25
N PHE A 14 -27.82 11.73 -30.14
CA PHE A 14 -29.15 12.35 -30.13
C PHE A 14 -29.40 13.14 -28.83
N VAL A 15 -30.02 14.32 -28.96
CA VAL A 15 -30.40 15.30 -27.92
C VAL A 15 -31.91 15.23 -27.66
N GLY A 16 -32.35 15.50 -26.43
CA GLY A 16 -33.76 15.82 -26.10
C GLY A 16 -33.92 16.54 -24.75
N LEU A 17 -34.31 17.82 -24.80
CA LEU A 17 -34.69 18.70 -23.68
C LEU A 17 -36.05 18.31 -23.05
N SER A 18 -36.25 18.54 -21.73
CA SER A 18 -37.11 19.61 -21.17
C SER A 18 -37.47 19.49 -19.67
N ALA A 19 -37.06 20.51 -18.90
CA ALA A 19 -37.84 21.36 -17.97
C ALA A 19 -38.56 20.87 -16.67
N VAL A 20 -38.06 21.44 -15.55
CA VAL A 20 -38.76 22.18 -14.44
C VAL A 20 -39.52 21.43 -13.34
N GLY A 21 -39.11 21.69 -12.08
CA GLY A 21 -39.96 21.58 -10.88
C GLY A 21 -39.19 21.75 -9.55
N CYS A 22 -39.25 22.93 -8.93
CA CYS A 22 -38.76 23.23 -7.58
C CYS A 22 -39.62 22.59 -6.47
N GLY A 23 -39.02 22.21 -5.33
CA GLY A 23 -39.75 21.86 -4.10
C GLY A 23 -38.83 21.61 -2.88
N ARG A 24 -39.11 22.31 -1.77
CA ARG A 24 -38.39 22.31 -0.48
C ARG A 24 -38.53 21.01 0.34
N HIS A 25 -37.52 20.78 1.19
CA HIS A 25 -37.48 20.08 2.50
C HIS A 25 -38.46 18.92 2.78
N GLN A 26 -37.92 17.75 3.14
CA GLN A 26 -38.04 17.15 4.49
C GLN A 26 -37.33 15.79 4.56
N ARG A 27 -36.60 15.56 5.65
CA ARG A 27 -36.13 14.23 6.09
C ARG A 27 -37.35 13.41 6.51
N THR A 28 -37.59 12.29 5.84
CA THR A 28 -38.34 11.15 6.38
C THR A 28 -37.80 9.86 5.76
N ILE A 29 -37.29 8.96 6.61
CA ILE A 29 -36.92 7.59 6.25
C ILE A 29 -38.23 6.83 5.98
N TYR A 30 -38.36 6.22 4.80
CA TYR A 30 -39.44 5.29 4.48
C TYR A 30 -38.84 3.93 4.10
N VAL A 31 -39.23 2.92 4.88
CA VAL A 31 -39.08 1.49 4.58
C VAL A 31 -40.28 1.08 3.72
N PRO A 32 -40.11 0.43 2.56
CA PRO A 32 -41.20 -0.29 1.93
C PRO A 32 -41.01 -1.79 2.09
N ASN A 33 -41.83 -2.35 2.96
CA ASN A 33 -42.22 -3.76 2.95
C ASN A 33 -43.50 -3.83 2.12
N GLN A 34 -43.52 -4.57 1.00
CA GLN A 34 -44.75 -5.16 0.48
C GLN A 34 -44.51 -6.53 -0.15
N THR A 35 -45.03 -7.52 0.56
CA THR A 35 -45.42 -8.86 0.15
C THR A 35 -46.69 -8.87 -0.70
N ALA A 36 -46.79 -9.79 -1.65
CA ALA A 36 -47.93 -10.69 -1.93
C ALA A 36 -47.64 -11.47 -3.24
N ALA A 37 -48.12 -12.68 -3.53
CA ALA A 37 -48.68 -13.86 -2.85
C ALA A 37 -49.07 -14.83 -4.00
N GLY A 38 -48.97 -16.16 -3.84
CA GLY A 38 -49.67 -17.10 -4.75
C GLY A 38 -49.18 -18.55 -4.89
N ALA A 39 -49.67 -19.43 -4.00
CA ALA A 39 -50.17 -20.83 -4.21
C ALA A 39 -49.33 -21.88 -5.01
N THR A 40 -48.75 -22.93 -4.40
CA THR A 40 -49.27 -24.24 -3.91
C THR A 40 -49.75 -25.27 -4.94
N THR A 41 -49.15 -26.48 -4.94
CA THR A 41 -49.85 -27.78 -4.93
C THR A 41 -48.92 -28.93 -4.42
N PRO A 42 -49.44 -29.91 -3.64
CA PRO A 42 -48.66 -31.02 -3.07
C PRO A 42 -49.00 -32.41 -3.65
N SER A 43 -48.11 -33.39 -3.47
CA SER A 43 -48.45 -34.83 -3.41
C SER A 43 -47.47 -35.62 -2.52
N GLN A 44 -48.05 -36.49 -1.70
CA GLN A 44 -47.51 -37.41 -0.67
C GLN A 44 -47.18 -38.80 -1.28
N PRO A 45 -46.77 -39.91 -0.57
CA PRO A 45 -46.85 -40.21 0.88
C PRO A 45 -45.74 -41.13 1.52
N ILE A 46 -45.93 -41.46 2.83
CA ILE A 46 -45.52 -42.68 3.62
C ILE A 46 -44.09 -42.72 4.22
N ALA A 47 -43.80 -43.12 5.46
CA ALA A 47 -44.50 -43.25 6.77
C ALA A 47 -43.47 -43.66 7.86
N THR A 48 -43.75 -43.30 9.12
CA THR A 48 -43.52 -44.02 10.41
C THR A 48 -43.84 -43.01 11.53
N PRO A 49 -44.37 -43.37 12.73
CA PRO A 49 -44.07 -44.56 13.53
C PRO A 49 -45.29 -45.22 14.22
N GLY A 50 -45.08 -46.38 14.87
CA GLY A 50 -46.06 -47.01 15.74
C GLY A 50 -45.41 -47.90 16.80
N SER A 51 -45.70 -47.60 18.06
CA SER A 51 -45.36 -48.36 19.27
C SER A 51 -46.42 -49.42 19.59
N GLY A 52 -46.01 -50.58 20.13
CA GLY A 52 -46.90 -51.55 20.77
C GLY A 52 -46.16 -52.60 21.62
N THR A 53 -46.43 -52.60 22.92
CA THR A 53 -46.26 -53.72 23.90
C THR A 53 -47.67 -54.32 24.22
N PRO A 54 -47.93 -55.45 24.95
CA PRO A 54 -47.10 -56.19 25.96
C PRO A 54 -47.34 -57.74 26.12
N VAL A 55 -46.72 -58.33 27.19
CA VAL A 55 -47.06 -59.53 28.04
C VAL A 55 -46.53 -60.94 27.62
N LEU A 56 -45.41 -61.48 28.17
CA LEU A 56 -45.12 -62.27 29.44
C LEU A 56 -45.49 -63.79 29.37
N PRO A 57 -44.97 -64.74 30.23
CA PRO A 57 -44.21 -64.59 31.50
C PRO A 57 -43.04 -65.60 31.78
N GLY A 58 -42.35 -65.40 32.93
CA GLY A 58 -41.57 -66.42 33.66
C GLY A 58 -40.06 -66.12 33.72
N GLY A 59 -39.34 -66.16 34.84
CA GLY A 59 -39.63 -66.51 36.22
C GLY A 59 -38.49 -66.01 37.12
N THR A 60 -38.75 -66.01 38.42
CA THR A 60 -38.00 -65.35 39.50
C THR A 60 -36.90 -66.21 40.14
N ILE A 61 -36.08 -65.52 40.96
CA ILE A 61 -35.39 -65.95 42.19
C ILE A 61 -33.86 -66.23 42.12
N GLY A 62 -33.09 -65.37 42.80
CA GLY A 62 -32.16 -65.79 43.87
C GLY A 62 -30.68 -65.98 43.53
N ALA A 63 -29.83 -65.07 44.03
CA ALA A 63 -28.47 -65.38 44.47
C ALA A 63 -28.51 -66.32 45.71
N PRO A 64 -27.40 -66.88 46.25
CA PRO A 64 -25.97 -66.60 45.96
C PRO A 64 -25.05 -67.86 45.92
N GLY A 65 -23.74 -67.64 45.73
CA GLY A 65 -22.74 -68.41 46.50
C GLY A 65 -21.57 -69.03 45.74
N SER A 66 -20.43 -68.33 45.79
CA SER A 66 -19.07 -68.83 46.04
C SER A 66 -18.44 -69.93 45.17
N GLY A 67 -17.22 -69.66 44.68
CA GLY A 67 -16.23 -70.72 44.40
C GLY A 67 -15.20 -70.37 43.35
N SER A 68 -14.14 -69.69 43.76
CA SER A 68 -12.89 -69.48 43.02
C SER A 68 -12.13 -70.79 42.76
N VAL A 69 -11.58 -70.99 41.56
CA VAL A 69 -10.27 -71.67 41.36
C VAL A 69 -9.59 -71.07 40.13
N GLY A 70 -8.42 -70.46 40.33
CA GLY A 70 -7.57 -69.94 39.26
C GLY A 70 -6.57 -70.97 38.75
N LEU A 71 -6.12 -70.76 37.50
CA LEU A 71 -4.80 -71.17 37.02
C LEU A 71 -4.20 -70.01 36.19
N PRO A 72 -2.87 -69.81 36.26
CA PRO A 72 -2.21 -68.62 35.74
C PRO A 72 -1.85 -68.78 34.26
N SER A 73 -1.94 -67.69 33.49
CA SER A 73 -1.21 -67.57 32.22
C SER A 73 -0.34 -66.32 32.27
N SER A 74 0.96 -66.55 32.30
CA SER A 74 2.00 -65.56 32.05
C SER A 74 1.99 -65.22 30.56
N GLY A 75 1.29 -64.16 30.21
CA GLY A 75 1.48 -63.43 28.95
C GLY A 75 2.10 -62.08 29.27
N THR A 76 3.42 -61.98 29.18
CA THR A 76 4.10 -60.67 29.17
C THR A 76 3.66 -59.93 27.92
N SER A 77 2.67 -59.04 28.02
CA SER A 77 2.43 -58.04 26.99
C SER A 77 3.67 -57.15 26.92
N ALA A 78 4.29 -57.03 25.75
CA ALA A 78 5.34 -56.03 25.53
C ALA A 78 4.83 -54.67 26.05
N PRO A 79 5.66 -53.87 26.74
CA PRO A 79 5.25 -52.56 27.21
C PRO A 79 4.73 -51.74 26.01
N PRO A 80 3.64 -50.97 26.19
CA PRO A 80 3.09 -50.15 25.11
C PRO A 80 4.19 -49.22 24.57
N VAL A 81 4.51 -49.36 23.28
CA VAL A 81 5.44 -48.48 22.58
C VAL A 81 4.72 -47.14 22.39
N ALA A 82 5.30 -46.06 22.90
CA ALA A 82 4.75 -44.72 22.71
C ALA A 82 4.69 -44.37 21.21
N ALA A 83 3.59 -43.75 20.77
CA ALA A 83 3.48 -43.25 19.40
C ALA A 83 2.91 -41.84 19.36
N VAL A 84 3.59 -40.94 18.65
CA VAL A 84 3.22 -39.53 18.52
C VAL A 84 2.96 -39.20 17.06
N SER A 85 1.82 -38.57 16.79
CA SER A 85 1.52 -37.99 15.48
C SER A 85 1.66 -36.47 15.51
N LEU A 86 2.21 -35.89 14.45
CA LEU A 86 2.25 -34.45 14.21
C LEU A 86 1.38 -34.12 13.00
N GLU A 87 0.46 -33.19 13.18
CA GLU A 87 -0.41 -32.67 12.14
C GLU A 87 -0.16 -31.16 12.02
N ALA A 88 -0.03 -30.65 10.81
CA ALA A 88 0.00 -29.21 10.60
C ALA A 88 -1.40 -28.72 10.21
N LEU A 89 -1.86 -27.67 10.87
CA LEU A 89 -3.18 -27.11 10.63
C LEU A 89 -3.14 -26.20 9.39
N PRO A 90 -4.24 -26.08 8.62
CA PRO A 90 -4.26 -25.31 7.37
C PRO A 90 -3.87 -23.84 7.58
N GLY A 91 -2.70 -23.44 7.07
CA GLY A 91 -2.27 -22.05 6.96
C GLY A 91 -2.31 -21.60 5.50
N GLY A 92 -3.00 -20.49 5.22
CA GLY A 92 -3.04 -19.91 3.87
C GLY A 92 -1.76 -19.14 3.53
N SER A 93 -1.43 -19.05 2.24
CA SER A 93 -0.40 -18.13 1.77
C SER A 93 -0.76 -16.69 2.13
N ARG A 94 0.20 -15.91 2.65
CA ARG A 94 -0.04 -14.52 3.04
C ARG A 94 1.18 -13.64 2.82
N ARG A 95 0.95 -12.35 2.57
CA ARG A 95 2.01 -11.35 2.48
C ARG A 95 2.34 -10.75 3.85
N VAL A 96 3.62 -10.54 4.14
CA VAL A 96 4.13 -10.03 5.42
C VAL A 96 5.20 -8.97 5.21
N ALA A 97 5.31 -8.00 6.12
CA ALA A 97 6.32 -6.94 6.01
C ALA A 97 7.74 -7.53 6.15
N SER A 98 8.72 -6.90 5.48
CA SER A 98 10.14 -7.32 5.50
C SER A 98 10.83 -7.09 6.84
N ASP A 99 10.20 -6.39 7.78
CA ASP A 99 10.68 -6.15 9.14
C ASP A 99 9.78 -6.79 10.20
N ALA A 100 8.83 -7.64 9.76
CA ALA A 100 7.88 -8.26 10.65
C ALA A 100 8.57 -9.21 11.64
N ARG A 101 8.21 -9.09 12.91
CA ARG A 101 8.72 -9.93 13.99
C ARG A 101 7.62 -10.86 14.49
N GLU A 102 8.05 -12.03 14.99
CA GLU A 102 7.19 -13.00 15.67
C GLU A 102 5.99 -13.43 14.79
N VAL A 103 6.22 -13.52 13.48
CA VAL A 103 5.24 -13.89 12.47
C VAL A 103 4.89 -15.38 12.64
N ALA A 104 3.68 -15.70 13.09
CA ALA A 104 3.23 -17.10 13.20
C ALA A 104 3.01 -17.74 11.82
N VAL A 105 3.84 -18.71 11.43
CA VAL A 105 3.92 -19.23 10.05
C VAL A 105 3.24 -20.58 9.89
N ILE A 106 3.36 -21.46 10.88
CA ILE A 106 2.73 -22.77 10.88
C ILE A 106 2.19 -23.08 12.27
N SER A 107 0.97 -23.61 12.32
CA SER A 107 0.36 -24.14 13.53
C SER A 107 0.41 -25.66 13.46
N LEU A 108 0.85 -26.31 14.53
CA LEU A 108 1.04 -27.76 14.61
C LEU A 108 0.27 -28.33 15.79
N LEU A 109 -0.17 -29.57 15.65
CA LEU A 109 -0.83 -30.33 16.68
C LEU A 109 -0.12 -31.67 16.85
N ALA A 110 0.61 -31.80 17.96
CA ALA A 110 1.20 -33.07 18.37
C ALA A 110 0.19 -33.85 19.21
N ARG A 111 -0.01 -35.14 18.91
CA ARG A 111 -0.91 -36.03 19.66
C ARG A 111 -0.19 -37.30 20.06
N ASN A 112 -0.26 -37.67 21.33
CA ASN A 112 0.15 -39.00 21.76
C ASN A 112 -1.01 -39.97 21.53
N THR A 113 -0.83 -40.90 20.60
CA THR A 113 -1.87 -41.82 20.10
C THR A 113 -1.92 -43.14 20.87
N THR A 114 -1.12 -43.28 21.93
CA THR A 114 -0.95 -44.52 22.69
C THR A 114 -1.14 -44.31 24.20
N GLY A 115 -1.25 -45.42 24.94
CA GLY A 115 -1.42 -45.44 26.39
C GLY A 115 -0.15 -45.26 27.23
N ALA A 116 0.97 -44.81 26.63
CA ALA A 116 2.24 -44.57 27.33
C ALA A 116 2.70 -43.14 27.13
N ASP A 117 3.30 -42.54 28.16
CA ASP A 117 3.85 -41.18 28.08
C ASP A 117 5.00 -41.10 27.06
N ALA A 118 5.15 -39.95 26.42
CA ALA A 118 6.22 -39.65 25.49
C ALA A 118 6.91 -38.33 25.85
N GLU A 119 8.13 -38.12 25.37
CA GLU A 119 8.83 -36.85 25.41
C GLU A 119 9.22 -36.48 23.98
N LEU A 120 8.83 -35.28 23.53
CA LEU A 120 9.28 -34.73 22.26
C LEU A 120 10.71 -34.24 22.41
N SER A 121 11.59 -34.67 21.50
CA SER A 121 13.04 -34.48 21.61
C SER A 121 13.64 -33.57 20.52
N SER A 122 13.07 -33.58 19.32
CA SER A 122 13.41 -32.60 18.28
C SER A 122 12.27 -32.40 17.28
N LEU A 123 12.22 -31.19 16.71
CA LEU A 123 11.39 -30.86 15.56
C LEU A 123 12.26 -30.19 14.50
N GLU A 124 12.14 -30.62 13.25
CA GLU A 124 12.88 -30.05 12.13
C GLU A 124 11.93 -29.44 11.09
N LEU A 125 12.26 -28.24 10.61
CA LEU A 125 11.54 -27.55 9.55
C LEU A 125 12.49 -27.24 8.41
N ARG A 126 12.17 -27.69 7.21
CA ARG A 126 12.89 -27.28 6.01
C ARG A 126 12.29 -26.00 5.47
N ALA A 127 13.13 -25.03 5.17
CA ALA A 127 12.74 -23.88 4.39
C ALA A 127 12.95 -24.15 2.89
N GLU A 128 12.08 -23.56 2.08
CA GLU A 128 12.12 -23.57 0.63
C GLU A 128 11.66 -22.19 0.14
N GLY A 129 12.28 -21.61 -0.86
CA GLY A 129 11.75 -20.38 -1.44
C GLY A 129 12.76 -19.58 -2.23
N SER A 130 12.52 -18.27 -2.32
CA SER A 130 13.46 -17.32 -2.91
C SER A 130 14.12 -16.43 -1.86
N LEU A 131 13.64 -16.45 -0.62
CA LEU A 131 14.30 -15.84 0.51
C LEU A 131 15.54 -16.67 0.88
N ASP A 132 16.71 -16.04 0.96
CA ASP A 132 17.85 -16.69 1.63
C ASP A 132 17.57 -16.76 3.13
N ASP A 133 17.09 -17.90 3.61
CA ASP A 133 16.63 -18.04 5.00
C ASP A 133 17.75 -17.85 6.03
N ALA A 134 19.00 -18.11 5.66
CA ALA A 134 20.14 -17.98 6.57
C ALA A 134 20.45 -16.52 6.88
N SER A 135 20.16 -15.61 5.95
CA SER A 135 20.37 -14.17 6.13
C SER A 135 19.07 -13.38 6.29
N GLY A 136 17.96 -13.88 5.74
CA GLY A 136 16.64 -13.28 5.70
C GLY A 136 15.78 -13.55 6.93
N VAL A 137 16.00 -14.68 7.62
CA VAL A 137 15.32 -14.99 8.89
C VAL A 137 16.29 -14.78 10.05
N ALA A 138 16.06 -13.71 10.83
CA ALA A 138 16.90 -13.38 11.98
C ALA A 138 16.79 -14.42 13.11
N SER A 139 15.60 -14.99 13.32
CA SER A 139 15.40 -16.13 14.23
C SER A 139 14.08 -16.84 13.98
N ALA A 140 14.01 -18.13 14.34
CA ALA A 140 12.78 -18.90 14.39
C ALA A 140 12.53 -19.39 15.83
N ARG A 141 11.27 -19.38 16.28
CA ARG A 141 10.87 -19.89 17.61
C ARG A 141 9.74 -20.89 17.48
N LEU A 142 9.77 -21.89 18.36
CA LEU A 142 8.67 -22.80 18.61
C LEU A 142 8.03 -22.44 19.94
N VAL A 143 6.72 -22.27 19.93
CA VAL A 143 5.94 -21.83 21.09
C VAL A 143 4.72 -22.72 21.26
N GLU A 144 4.27 -22.92 22.48
CA GLU A 144 2.98 -23.55 22.78
C GLU A 144 1.87 -22.52 22.66
N ASP A 145 0.88 -22.82 21.82
CA ASP A 145 -0.35 -22.04 21.61
C ASP A 145 -1.37 -22.41 22.69
N VAL A 146 -1.34 -21.69 23.80
CA VAL A 146 -2.04 -22.07 25.04
C VAL A 146 -3.54 -21.79 24.94
N ASP A 147 -3.94 -20.72 24.25
CA ASP A 147 -5.34 -20.36 24.04
C ASP A 147 -5.94 -20.96 22.75
N GLY A 148 -5.09 -21.47 21.85
CA GLY A 148 -5.49 -22.20 20.66
C GLY A 148 -6.00 -21.31 19.54
N ASP A 149 -5.67 -20.02 19.56
CA ASP A 149 -6.17 -19.04 18.60
C ASP A 149 -5.32 -18.95 17.30
N GLY A 150 -4.18 -19.65 17.27
CA GLY A 150 -3.27 -19.71 16.13
C GLY A 150 -2.40 -18.46 15.93
N ARG A 151 -2.30 -17.58 16.94
CA ARG A 151 -1.45 -16.39 16.97
C ARG A 151 -0.47 -16.51 18.13
N PHE A 152 0.62 -15.75 18.05
CA PHE A 152 1.59 -15.71 19.14
C PHE A 152 1.31 -14.53 20.05
N ASP A 153 0.93 -14.80 21.30
CA ASP A 153 0.82 -13.83 22.38
C ASP A 153 1.87 -14.13 23.45
N ARG A 154 2.82 -13.22 23.64
CA ARG A 154 3.91 -13.41 24.61
C ARG A 154 3.46 -13.46 26.08
N ALA A 155 2.26 -12.96 26.39
CA ALA A 155 1.69 -12.99 27.74
C ALA A 155 0.98 -14.31 28.06
N ILE A 156 0.55 -15.05 27.02
CA ILE A 156 -0.27 -16.27 27.14
C ILE A 156 0.54 -17.50 26.70
N ASP A 157 1.27 -17.39 25.60
CA ASP A 157 1.99 -18.49 24.97
C ASP A 157 3.37 -18.73 25.57
N ARG A 158 3.69 -20.01 25.70
CA ARG A 158 4.93 -20.46 26.32
C ARG A 158 5.98 -20.73 25.23
N ALA A 159 7.07 -19.97 25.23
CA ALA A 159 8.21 -20.26 24.38
C ALA A 159 8.86 -21.61 24.77
N ILE A 160 9.02 -22.51 23.81
CA ILE A 160 9.60 -23.85 24.02
C ILE A 160 11.06 -23.87 23.56
N ALA A 161 11.32 -23.47 22.32
CA ALA A 161 12.64 -23.57 21.71
C ALA A 161 12.87 -22.48 20.66
N SER A 162 14.13 -22.29 20.28
CA SER A 162 14.53 -21.41 19.18
C SER A 162 15.53 -22.11 18.27
N ALA A 163 15.47 -21.81 16.99
CA ALA A 163 16.38 -22.28 15.97
C ALA A 163 16.68 -21.16 14.96
N GLY A 164 17.62 -21.42 14.06
CA GLY A 164 17.91 -20.56 12.92
C GLY A 164 18.29 -21.41 11.72
N PHE A 165 18.32 -20.78 10.55
CA PHE A 165 18.79 -21.42 9.33
C PHE A 165 20.28 -21.08 9.14
N THR A 166 21.09 -22.08 8.82
CA THR A 166 22.54 -21.89 8.60
C THR A 166 22.93 -21.88 7.12
N THR A 167 21.99 -22.27 6.26
CA THR A 167 22.12 -22.31 4.81
C THR A 167 20.78 -21.92 4.19
N ASP A 168 20.83 -21.29 3.02
CA ASP A 168 19.67 -21.07 2.15
C ASP A 168 18.96 -22.42 1.84
N ASP A 169 17.63 -22.43 1.81
CA ASP A 169 16.77 -23.63 1.76
C ASP A 169 17.14 -24.71 2.81
N GLY A 170 17.64 -24.24 3.97
CA GLY A 170 18.18 -25.06 5.04
C GLY A 170 17.12 -25.68 5.96
N VAL A 171 17.60 -26.39 6.99
CA VAL A 171 16.76 -26.96 8.04
C VAL A 171 16.97 -26.20 9.34
N ALA A 172 15.88 -25.76 9.96
CA ALA A 172 15.87 -25.29 11.34
C ALA A 172 15.53 -26.46 12.27
N SER A 173 16.48 -26.85 13.12
CA SER A 173 16.32 -27.93 14.10
C SER A 173 16.05 -27.35 15.49
N PHE A 174 14.83 -27.56 16.01
CA PHE A 174 14.41 -27.16 17.34
C PHE A 174 14.68 -28.30 18.34
N PRO A 175 15.56 -28.10 19.34
CA PRO A 175 15.74 -29.06 20.42
C PRO A 175 14.55 -29.00 21.39
N LEU A 176 13.97 -30.14 21.75
CA LEU A 176 12.79 -30.24 22.61
C LEU A 176 13.08 -31.09 23.85
N ARG A 177 12.33 -30.82 24.93
CA ARG A 177 12.25 -31.62 26.16
C ARG A 177 10.82 -31.62 26.69
N GLU A 178 9.85 -31.68 25.79
CA GLU A 178 8.44 -31.46 26.12
C GLU A 178 7.75 -32.80 26.44
N PRO A 179 7.30 -33.01 27.69
CA PRO A 179 6.55 -34.22 28.05
C PRO A 179 5.14 -34.17 27.44
N LEU A 180 4.71 -35.29 26.87
CA LEU A 180 3.39 -35.49 26.29
C LEU A 180 2.76 -36.76 26.84
N ALA A 181 1.89 -36.59 27.84
CA ALA A 181 1.21 -37.68 28.53
C ALA A 181 0.39 -38.56 27.57
N ALA A 182 0.16 -39.82 27.96
CA ALA A 182 -0.66 -40.76 27.21
C ALA A 182 -2.04 -40.17 26.84
N GLY A 183 -2.38 -40.17 25.55
CA GLY A 183 -3.64 -39.62 25.03
C GLY A 183 -3.75 -38.08 25.00
N ALA A 184 -2.72 -37.35 25.44
CA ALA A 184 -2.71 -35.89 25.44
C ALA A 184 -2.34 -35.30 24.06
N SER A 185 -2.59 -34.00 23.90
CA SER A 185 -2.21 -33.23 22.72
C SER A 185 -1.57 -31.90 23.10
N LEU A 186 -0.66 -31.41 22.26
CA LEU A 186 0.06 -30.15 22.41
C LEU A 186 -0.10 -29.32 21.13
N ARG A 187 -0.53 -28.07 21.26
CA ARG A 187 -0.63 -27.11 20.15
C ARG A 187 0.64 -26.29 20.10
N LEU A 188 1.23 -26.18 18.92
CA LEU A 188 2.49 -25.47 18.72
C LEU A 188 2.32 -24.44 17.60
N LEU A 189 3.06 -23.34 17.70
CA LEU A 189 3.24 -22.36 16.64
C LEU A 189 4.72 -22.19 16.35
N VAL A 190 5.05 -22.02 15.08
CA VAL A 190 6.39 -21.55 14.67
C VAL A 190 6.27 -20.08 14.33
N THR A 191 7.07 -19.25 14.99
CA THR A 191 7.15 -17.82 14.72
C THR A 191 8.49 -17.45 14.12
N LEU A 192 8.50 -16.52 13.16
CA LEU A 192 9.72 -16.03 12.52
C LEU A 192 9.95 -14.55 12.81
N ASP A 193 11.22 -14.17 12.96
CA ASP A 193 11.68 -12.80 12.89
C ASP A 193 12.29 -12.56 11.50
N LEU A 194 11.64 -11.73 10.69
CA LEU A 194 12.01 -11.46 9.31
C LEU A 194 12.89 -10.21 9.16
N THR A 195 13.37 -9.61 10.27
CA THR A 195 14.27 -8.42 10.23
C THR A 195 15.67 -8.68 9.65
N GLY A 196 15.88 -9.85 9.03
CA GLY A 196 17.07 -10.17 8.27
C GLY A 196 17.11 -9.45 6.90
N ALA A 197 18.01 -9.90 6.03
CA ALA A 197 18.27 -9.31 4.71
C ALA A 197 17.20 -9.64 3.64
N GLY A 198 15.97 -9.95 4.03
CA GLY A 198 14.88 -10.32 3.13
C GLY A 198 14.42 -9.18 2.22
N ARG A 199 14.18 -9.47 0.95
CA ARG A 199 13.75 -8.50 -0.06
C ARG A 199 12.24 -8.57 -0.27
N VAL A 200 11.65 -7.48 -0.75
CA VAL A 200 10.25 -7.46 -1.18
C VAL A 200 10.05 -8.49 -2.31
N ASN A 201 8.98 -9.28 -2.17
CA ASN A 201 8.59 -10.45 -2.96
C ASN A 201 9.42 -11.72 -2.76
N ASP A 202 10.41 -11.72 -1.85
CA ASP A 202 11.00 -12.99 -1.45
C ASP A 202 9.91 -13.90 -0.87
N THR A 203 10.01 -15.18 -1.23
CA THR A 203 9.09 -16.21 -0.77
C THR A 203 9.79 -17.12 0.21
N LEU A 204 9.11 -17.48 1.30
CA LEU A 204 9.55 -18.48 2.25
C LEU A 204 8.42 -19.47 2.50
N ARG A 205 8.70 -20.74 2.28
CA ARG A 205 7.82 -21.87 2.59
C ARG A 205 8.50 -22.78 3.60
N LEU A 206 7.88 -22.95 4.77
CA LEU A 206 8.30 -23.97 5.73
C LEU A 206 7.58 -25.28 5.47
N ARG A 207 8.29 -26.41 5.48
CA ARG A 207 7.73 -27.76 5.34
C ARG A 207 8.18 -28.70 6.45
N LEU A 208 7.29 -29.61 6.81
CA LEU A 208 7.59 -30.79 7.60
C LEU A 208 7.91 -31.98 6.69
N GLU A 209 9.07 -32.58 6.89
CA GLU A 209 9.41 -33.88 6.29
C GLU A 209 8.84 -35.04 7.12
N ALA A 210 8.72 -36.23 6.52
CA ALA A 210 8.20 -37.41 7.21
C ALA A 210 8.99 -37.81 8.47
N SER A 211 10.27 -37.41 8.55
CA SER A 211 11.16 -37.65 9.69
C SER A 211 11.35 -36.42 10.59
N ALA A 212 10.56 -35.36 10.41
CA ALA A 212 10.73 -34.07 11.09
C ALA A 212 10.55 -34.12 12.62
N LEU A 213 9.92 -35.17 13.18
CA LEU A 213 9.67 -35.27 14.61
C LEU A 213 10.40 -36.48 15.20
N ALA A 214 11.17 -36.23 16.27
CA ALA A 214 11.74 -37.27 17.12
C ALA A 214 11.12 -37.23 18.52
N ALA A 215 10.70 -38.39 19.02
CA ALA A 215 10.18 -38.55 20.37
C ALA A 215 10.69 -39.84 21.02
N SER A 216 10.75 -39.86 22.35
CA SER A 216 11.10 -41.05 23.14
C SER A 216 9.96 -41.43 24.09
N GLY A 217 9.73 -42.72 24.27
CA GLY A 217 8.86 -43.27 25.30
C GLY A 217 9.55 -43.39 26.66
N PRO A 218 8.88 -44.00 27.65
CA PRO A 218 9.39 -44.11 29.01
C PRO A 218 10.72 -44.88 29.05
N GLY A 219 11.72 -44.32 29.74
CA GLY A 219 13.06 -44.93 29.83
C GLY A 219 13.95 -44.70 28.59
N GLY A 220 13.61 -43.74 27.72
CA GLY A 220 14.46 -43.31 26.60
C GLY A 220 14.39 -44.21 25.36
N GLN A 221 13.42 -45.13 25.30
CA GLN A 221 13.21 -45.96 24.12
C GLN A 221 12.62 -45.10 22.98
N PRO A 222 13.03 -45.28 21.71
CA PRO A 222 12.49 -44.50 20.60
C PRO A 222 10.98 -44.71 20.45
N ALA A 223 10.21 -43.62 20.42
CA ALA A 223 8.79 -43.64 20.12
C ALA A 223 8.56 -43.76 18.61
N ARG A 224 7.42 -44.31 18.20
CA ARG A 224 7.00 -44.26 16.80
C ARG A 224 6.48 -42.86 16.49
N THR A 225 7.03 -42.19 15.49
CA THR A 225 6.55 -40.87 15.04
C THR A 225 5.91 -40.97 13.67
N ALA A 226 4.88 -40.14 13.44
CA ALA A 226 4.23 -40.02 12.15
C ALA A 226 3.86 -38.54 11.89
N VAL A 227 4.19 -38.04 10.71
CA VAL A 227 3.72 -36.72 10.22
C VAL A 227 2.57 -36.99 9.26
N LEU A 228 1.35 -36.59 9.66
CA LEU A 228 0.12 -37.02 9.00
C LEU A 228 -0.24 -36.20 7.75
N GLU A 229 0.22 -34.94 7.66
CA GLU A 229 0.10 -34.10 6.47
C GLU A 229 1.34 -33.20 6.32
N SER A 230 1.91 -33.13 5.12
CA SER A 230 2.94 -32.14 4.79
C SER A 230 2.27 -30.80 4.51
N ALA A 231 1.97 -30.01 5.54
CA ALA A 231 1.59 -28.62 5.30
C ALA A 231 2.84 -27.77 5.07
N GLY A 232 2.70 -26.78 4.20
CA GLY A 232 3.63 -25.67 4.17
C GLY A 232 2.90 -24.37 3.93
N ALA A 233 3.28 -23.34 4.67
CA ALA A 233 2.75 -21.99 4.51
C ALA A 233 3.76 -21.19 3.70
N THR A 234 3.30 -20.55 2.62
CA THR A 234 4.14 -19.63 1.83
C THR A 234 3.91 -18.20 2.31
N LEU A 235 4.96 -17.59 2.83
CA LEU A 235 5.06 -16.16 3.08
C LEU A 235 5.62 -15.47 1.83
N ALA A 236 5.04 -14.34 1.44
CA ALA A 236 5.62 -13.44 0.45
C ALA A 236 5.91 -12.08 1.10
N ILE A 237 7.10 -11.52 0.91
CA ILE A 237 7.50 -10.29 1.59
C ILE A 237 6.95 -9.04 0.87
N GLY A 238 6.40 -8.04 1.59
CA GLY A 238 5.94 -6.73 1.07
C GLY A 238 4.43 -6.61 0.75
N ARG A 239 3.91 -5.37 0.68
CA ARG A 239 2.48 -5.04 0.45
C ARG A 239 2.30 -3.95 -0.64
N TRP A 240 1.24 -4.07 -1.45
CA TRP A 240 0.76 -3.03 -2.37
C TRP A 240 -0.17 -2.03 -1.66
N VAL A 241 0.01 -0.73 -1.91
CA VAL A 241 -0.81 0.37 -1.35
C VAL A 241 -2.11 0.55 -2.14
N GLU A 242 -3.17 1.09 -1.52
CA GLU A 242 -4.42 1.41 -2.23
C GLU A 242 -4.21 2.43 -3.36
N PRO A 243 -4.99 2.36 -4.47
CA PRO A 243 -4.78 3.22 -5.63
C PRO A 243 -5.04 4.71 -5.34
N HIS A 244 -4.09 5.60 -5.67
CA HIS A 244 -4.25 7.05 -5.55
C HIS A 244 -4.23 7.77 -6.92
N LEU A 245 -4.92 8.92 -7.02
CA LEU A 245 -4.91 9.75 -8.23
C LEU A 245 -3.51 10.34 -8.47
N ALA A 246 -2.88 10.03 -9.61
CA ALA A 246 -1.52 10.45 -9.89
C ALA A 246 -1.40 11.92 -10.36
N PHE A 247 -2.43 12.43 -11.07
CA PHE A 247 -2.41 13.70 -11.79
C PHE A 247 -3.80 14.34 -11.88
N LYS A 248 -3.89 15.68 -11.87
CA LYS A 248 -5.08 16.44 -12.32
C LYS A 248 -4.73 17.30 -13.52
N THR A 249 -5.11 16.87 -14.72
CA THR A 249 -5.22 17.73 -15.90
C THR A 249 -6.57 18.46 -15.91
N PRO A 250 -6.73 19.56 -16.70
CA PRO A 250 -8.02 20.24 -16.87
C PRO A 250 -9.16 19.38 -17.50
N GLY A 251 -8.89 18.13 -17.87
CA GLY A 251 -9.78 17.18 -18.54
C GLY A 251 -9.28 15.74 -18.41
N ASP A 252 -9.88 14.81 -19.15
CA ASP A 252 -9.66 13.35 -19.05
C ASP A 252 -8.26 12.95 -19.57
N GLY A 253 -7.47 12.27 -18.73
CA GLY A 253 -6.11 11.80 -19.06
C GLY A 253 -6.11 10.40 -19.68
N LEU A 254 -5.28 10.20 -20.70
CA LEU A 254 -5.22 9.02 -21.57
C LEU A 254 -3.78 8.53 -21.77
N SER A 255 -3.60 7.20 -21.81
CA SER A 255 -2.36 6.52 -22.21
C SER A 255 -1.11 7.02 -21.46
N PRO A 256 -1.03 6.85 -20.12
CA PRO A 256 0.13 7.33 -19.35
C PRO A 256 1.42 6.60 -19.76
N LYS A 257 2.54 7.32 -19.75
CA LYS A 257 3.90 6.79 -19.86
C LYS A 257 4.73 7.31 -18.71
N ALA A 258 5.54 6.45 -18.10
CA ALA A 258 6.42 6.82 -17.01
C ALA A 258 7.82 6.23 -17.19
N VAL A 259 8.84 7.01 -16.83
CA VAL A 259 10.26 6.60 -16.85
C VAL A 259 10.95 7.21 -15.64
N VAL A 260 11.83 6.46 -14.98
CA VAL A 260 12.65 6.96 -13.86
C VAL A 260 14.04 7.30 -14.39
N ASP A 261 14.54 8.50 -14.10
CA ASP A 261 15.88 8.91 -14.50
C ASP A 261 16.97 8.38 -13.55
N THR A 262 18.24 8.60 -13.91
CA THR A 262 19.39 8.19 -13.08
C THR A 262 19.48 8.90 -11.73
N ASN A 263 18.72 9.98 -11.52
CA ASN A 263 18.64 10.71 -10.26
C ASN A 263 17.47 10.23 -9.38
N GLY A 264 16.65 9.30 -9.88
CA GLY A 264 15.46 8.80 -9.19
C GLY A 264 14.21 9.64 -9.41
N ASN A 265 14.22 10.60 -10.35
CA ASN A 265 13.04 11.38 -10.69
C ASN A 265 12.10 10.57 -11.58
N THR A 266 10.80 10.60 -11.29
CA THR A 266 9.79 9.92 -12.10
C THR A 266 9.19 10.88 -13.11
N HIS A 267 9.55 10.72 -14.37
CA HIS A 267 9.02 11.47 -15.50
C HIS A 267 7.73 10.85 -15.97
N VAL A 268 6.67 11.64 -16.14
CA VAL A 268 5.36 11.18 -16.56
C VAL A 268 4.88 12.00 -17.75
N SER A 269 4.32 11.32 -18.75
CA SER A 269 3.59 11.95 -19.84
C SER A 269 2.25 11.27 -20.09
N LEU A 270 1.31 12.03 -20.62
CA LEU A 270 -0.03 11.55 -20.97
C LEU A 270 -0.57 12.36 -22.15
N SER A 271 -1.58 11.81 -22.82
CA SER A 271 -2.43 12.59 -23.71
C SER A 271 -3.69 13.01 -22.95
N GLN A 272 -4.18 14.23 -23.16
CA GLN A 272 -5.42 14.70 -22.52
C GLN A 272 -6.49 14.85 -23.59
N ASN A 273 -7.74 14.45 -23.33
CA ASN A 273 -8.88 14.80 -24.18
C ASN A 273 -9.66 15.98 -23.59
N TYR A 274 -9.69 17.10 -24.30
CA TYR A 274 -10.49 18.27 -23.95
C TYR A 274 -11.25 18.78 -25.19
N ASN A 275 -12.59 18.75 -25.15
CA ASN A 275 -13.47 19.17 -26.25
C ASN A 275 -13.14 18.52 -27.61
N PHE A 276 -12.82 17.21 -27.62
CA PHE A 276 -12.47 16.42 -28.81
C PHE A 276 -11.13 16.77 -29.47
N ASN A 277 -10.33 17.65 -28.87
CA ASN A 277 -8.93 17.85 -29.22
C ASN A 277 -8.05 17.21 -28.14
N SER A 278 -6.95 16.58 -28.55
CA SER A 278 -5.99 16.01 -27.61
C SER A 278 -4.66 16.75 -27.62
N ASP A 279 -4.03 16.86 -26.46
CA ASP A 279 -2.69 17.43 -26.31
C ASP A 279 -1.79 16.49 -25.50
N VAL A 280 -0.48 16.59 -25.72
CA VAL A 280 0.54 15.81 -25.02
C VAL A 280 1.09 16.64 -23.87
N TRP A 281 0.97 16.08 -22.67
CA TRP A 281 1.37 16.72 -21.42
C TRP A 281 2.52 16.00 -20.75
N TYR A 282 3.31 16.74 -20.00
CA TYR A 282 4.45 16.24 -19.25
C TYR A 282 4.60 16.92 -17.89
N SER A 283 5.02 16.14 -16.89
CA SER A 283 5.60 16.64 -15.65
C SER A 283 6.46 15.54 -15.02
N PHE A 284 7.33 15.89 -14.08
CA PHE A 284 8.18 14.93 -13.37
C PHE A 284 8.08 15.12 -11.86
N PHE A 285 8.18 14.01 -11.13
CA PHE A 285 8.26 13.97 -9.68
C PHE A 285 9.72 13.82 -9.26
N ASP A 286 10.23 14.74 -8.44
CA ASP A 286 11.63 14.75 -8.02
C ASP A 286 11.90 13.98 -6.71
N GLY A 287 10.95 13.16 -6.28
CA GLY A 287 10.96 12.52 -4.96
C GLY A 287 10.27 13.36 -3.87
N ARG A 288 9.92 14.62 -4.14
CA ARG A 288 9.25 15.51 -3.17
C ARG A 288 7.99 16.14 -3.74
N SER A 289 8.05 16.68 -4.95
CA SER A 289 6.91 17.32 -5.60
C SER A 289 6.92 17.10 -7.11
N TYR A 290 5.76 17.29 -7.74
CA TYR A 290 5.67 17.33 -9.19
C TYR A 290 6.08 18.70 -9.71
N SER A 291 6.81 18.71 -10.81
CA SER A 291 7.08 19.92 -11.59
C SER A 291 5.77 20.54 -12.09
N PRO A 292 5.79 21.83 -12.50
CA PRO A 292 4.72 22.39 -13.32
C PRO A 292 4.37 21.46 -14.49
N VAL A 293 3.09 21.45 -14.85
CA VAL A 293 2.57 20.65 -15.96
C VAL A 293 2.81 21.41 -17.27
N PHE A 294 3.48 20.77 -18.22
CA PHE A 294 3.84 21.35 -19.51
C PHE A 294 2.97 20.78 -20.63
N ASP A 295 2.33 21.65 -21.41
CA ASP A 295 1.82 21.30 -22.74
C ASP A 295 3.01 21.22 -23.70
N VAL A 296 3.30 20.02 -24.18
CA VAL A 296 4.44 19.73 -25.05
C VAL A 296 4.06 19.91 -26.51
N SER A 297 2.85 19.48 -26.90
CA SER A 297 2.38 19.56 -28.28
C SER A 297 2.14 20.99 -28.72
N ARG A 298 1.63 21.85 -27.82
CA ARG A 298 1.32 23.27 -28.06
C ARG A 298 0.54 23.50 -29.35
N SER A 299 -0.41 22.62 -29.62
CA SER A 299 -1.05 22.48 -30.92
C SER A 299 -2.55 22.72 -30.80
N SER A 300 -3.13 23.42 -31.77
CA SER A 300 -4.58 23.48 -31.92
C SER A 300 -5.18 22.24 -32.61
N ALA A 301 -4.33 21.28 -32.98
CA ALA A 301 -4.67 20.02 -33.64
C ALA A 301 -4.34 18.80 -32.75
N THR A 302 -5.12 17.73 -32.90
CA THR A 302 -5.09 16.55 -32.03
C THR A 302 -3.72 15.90 -31.98
N SER A 303 -3.16 15.79 -30.78
CA SER A 303 -1.91 15.13 -30.43
C SER A 303 -2.15 14.05 -29.37
N TRP A 304 -1.68 12.83 -29.62
CA TRP A 304 -1.98 11.66 -28.79
C TRP A 304 -0.93 10.55 -28.96
N ASN A 305 -1.08 9.45 -28.21
CA ASN A 305 -0.24 8.25 -28.28
C ASN A 305 1.27 8.56 -28.20
N GLN A 306 1.65 9.31 -27.17
CA GLN A 306 3.03 9.71 -26.93
C GLN A 306 3.87 8.56 -26.36
N ASP A 307 5.17 8.61 -26.63
CA ASP A 307 6.19 7.79 -26.00
C ASP A 307 7.29 8.68 -25.41
N LEU A 308 7.88 8.22 -24.29
CA LEU A 308 8.76 9.00 -23.43
C LEU A 308 10.09 8.29 -23.24
N ALA A 309 11.20 8.99 -23.50
CA ALA A 309 12.55 8.55 -23.17
C ALA A 309 13.25 9.63 -22.33
N VAL A 310 14.19 9.21 -21.49
CA VAL A 310 14.98 10.13 -20.63
C VAL A 310 16.45 9.73 -20.70
N GLU A 311 17.33 10.70 -20.95
CA GLU A 311 18.78 10.51 -20.87
C GLU A 311 19.39 11.68 -20.08
N GLY A 312 20.17 11.37 -19.05
CA GLY A 312 20.81 12.39 -18.21
C GLY A 312 19.83 13.34 -17.53
N GLY A 313 18.62 12.86 -17.19
CA GLY A 313 17.53 13.67 -16.62
C GLY A 313 16.81 14.58 -17.63
N ILE A 314 17.17 14.52 -18.92
CA ILE A 314 16.51 15.27 -19.99
C ILE A 314 15.44 14.40 -20.64
N PRO A 315 14.14 14.77 -20.56
CA PRO A 315 13.07 14.03 -21.22
C PRO A 315 12.97 14.38 -22.72
N TYR A 316 12.58 13.37 -23.49
CA TYR A 316 12.36 13.41 -24.93
C TYR A 316 11.01 12.76 -25.23
N LEU A 317 10.20 13.41 -26.06
CA LEU A 317 8.87 12.94 -26.42
C LEU A 317 8.74 12.80 -27.93
N ALA A 318 8.14 11.69 -28.35
CA ALA A 318 7.61 11.51 -29.70
C ALA A 318 6.12 11.19 -29.60
N TRP A 319 5.31 11.73 -30.52
CA TRP A 319 3.86 11.55 -30.49
C TRP A 319 3.24 11.61 -31.87
N GLU A 320 2.00 11.15 -31.96
CA GLU A 320 1.16 11.31 -33.15
C GLU A 320 0.45 12.65 -33.10
N ALA A 321 0.52 13.44 -34.17
CA ALA A 321 -0.22 14.68 -34.28
C ALA A 321 -0.96 14.76 -35.62
N TRP A 322 -2.20 15.23 -35.58
CA TRP A 322 -3.01 15.44 -36.77
C TRP A 322 -2.32 16.43 -37.70
N ASP A 323 -2.13 16.02 -38.95
CA ASP A 323 -1.40 16.77 -39.96
C ASP A 323 -2.32 17.11 -41.14
N THR A 324 -2.62 18.39 -41.28
CA THR A 324 -3.50 18.89 -42.35
C THR A 324 -2.91 18.69 -43.74
N ARG A 325 -1.59 18.51 -43.88
CA ARG A 325 -0.94 18.21 -45.17
C ARG A 325 -1.38 16.86 -45.73
N PHE A 326 -1.70 15.92 -44.84
CA PHE A 326 -2.08 14.56 -45.21
C PHE A 326 -3.54 14.24 -44.90
N SER A 327 -4.23 15.07 -44.11
CA SER A 327 -5.53 14.74 -43.52
C SER A 327 -5.49 13.42 -42.73
N ASP A 328 -4.35 13.16 -42.08
CA ASP A 328 -4.08 11.99 -41.22
C ASP A 328 -2.98 12.38 -40.20
N TYR A 329 -2.58 11.48 -39.33
CA TYR A 329 -1.58 11.70 -38.29
C TYR A 329 -0.15 11.61 -38.84
N GLY A 330 0.73 12.52 -38.43
CA GLY A 330 2.19 12.43 -38.62
C GLY A 330 2.92 12.33 -37.29
N ILE A 331 4.19 11.93 -37.31
CA ILE A 331 4.99 11.77 -36.09
C ILE A 331 5.77 13.05 -35.79
N ARG A 332 5.67 13.49 -34.54
CA ARG A 332 6.30 14.69 -34.01
C ARG A 332 7.32 14.35 -32.93
N PHE A 333 8.23 15.28 -32.69
CA PHE A 333 9.26 15.18 -31.67
C PHE A 333 9.53 16.53 -30.99
N ALA A 334 9.81 16.48 -29.69
CA ALA A 334 10.42 17.59 -28.94
C ALA A 334 11.30 17.04 -27.82
N ARG A 335 12.26 17.86 -27.38
CA ARG A 335 13.09 17.59 -26.20
C ARG A 335 12.98 18.73 -25.20
N PHE A 336 13.26 18.46 -23.94
CA PHE A 336 13.34 19.52 -22.95
C PHE A 336 14.68 20.24 -23.02
N ASP A 337 14.64 21.56 -22.98
CA ASP A 337 15.78 22.45 -22.84
C ASP A 337 15.91 22.86 -21.38
N ALA A 338 16.78 22.17 -20.64
CA ALA A 338 17.03 22.45 -19.23
C ALA A 338 17.60 23.86 -18.98
N GLY A 339 18.31 24.45 -19.95
CA GLY A 339 18.88 25.80 -19.80
C GLY A 339 17.82 26.88 -19.79
N ASN A 340 16.73 26.69 -20.54
CA ASN A 340 15.59 27.61 -20.62
C ASN A 340 14.36 27.09 -19.86
N PHE A 341 14.47 25.96 -19.17
CA PHE A 341 13.39 25.25 -18.47
C PHE A 341 12.09 25.17 -19.29
N SER A 342 12.20 24.76 -20.56
CA SER A 342 11.09 24.71 -21.49
C SER A 342 11.28 23.62 -22.55
N TRP A 343 10.21 23.19 -23.21
CA TRP A 343 10.33 22.29 -24.36
C TRP A 343 10.77 23.04 -25.61
N THR A 344 11.61 22.42 -26.42
CA THR A 344 11.99 22.95 -27.75
C THR A 344 10.77 23.11 -28.66
N GLN A 345 10.97 23.77 -29.79
CA GLN A 345 9.97 23.76 -30.87
C GLN A 345 9.75 22.32 -31.37
N THR A 346 8.51 22.01 -31.72
CA THR A 346 8.11 20.72 -32.30
C THR A 346 8.74 20.51 -33.68
N GLU A 347 9.29 19.32 -33.90
CA GLU A 347 9.92 18.89 -35.15
C GLU A 347 9.09 17.79 -35.85
N ASP A 348 9.13 17.75 -37.18
CA ASP A 348 8.48 16.71 -38.00
C ASP A 348 9.42 15.53 -38.25
N VAL A 349 9.01 14.33 -37.82
CA VAL A 349 9.81 13.12 -37.91
C VAL A 349 9.46 12.29 -39.14
N SER A 350 8.18 12.04 -39.40
CA SER A 350 7.75 11.05 -40.40
C SER A 350 7.61 11.59 -41.82
N GLY A 351 7.33 12.89 -42.01
CA GLY A 351 7.15 13.48 -43.35
C GLY A 351 6.01 12.88 -44.21
N ALA A 352 5.27 11.92 -43.67
CA ALA A 352 4.15 11.17 -44.23
C ALA A 352 3.26 10.64 -43.09
N PRO A 353 2.05 10.13 -43.36
CA PRO A 353 1.17 9.55 -42.35
C PRO A 353 1.82 8.43 -41.53
N GLY A 354 1.80 8.53 -40.21
CA GLY A 354 2.43 7.57 -39.31
C GLY A 354 1.74 7.49 -37.95
N VAL A 355 1.82 6.31 -37.33
CA VAL A 355 1.22 5.98 -36.03
C VAL A 355 2.12 5.08 -35.18
N ALA A 356 1.78 4.92 -33.91
CA ALA A 356 2.47 4.09 -32.92
C ALA A 356 3.96 4.42 -32.80
N ALA A 357 4.29 5.71 -32.69
CA ALA A 357 5.66 6.14 -32.52
C ALA A 357 6.26 5.59 -31.21
N ARG A 358 7.52 5.18 -31.27
CA ARG A 358 8.35 4.85 -30.12
C ARG A 358 9.66 5.60 -30.18
N ILE A 359 10.20 5.94 -29.02
CA ILE A 359 11.43 6.72 -28.90
C ILE A 359 12.44 6.05 -27.97
N ALA A 360 13.70 6.09 -28.38
CA ALA A 360 14.85 5.69 -27.56
C ALA A 360 15.95 6.75 -27.69
N VAL A 361 16.72 6.96 -26.62
CA VAL A 361 17.83 7.93 -26.60
C VAL A 361 19.07 7.27 -26.04
N THR A 362 20.19 7.42 -26.74
CA THR A 362 21.48 6.78 -26.40
C THR A 362 22.65 7.61 -26.91
N GLY A 363 23.56 7.99 -26.02
CA GLY A 363 24.73 8.80 -26.35
C GLY A 363 24.38 10.16 -26.94
N GLY A 364 23.25 10.76 -26.55
CA GLY A 364 22.71 12.00 -27.11
C GLY A 364 22.04 11.86 -28.49
N ASN A 365 22.02 10.66 -29.06
CA ASN A 365 21.30 10.39 -30.31
C ASN A 365 19.87 9.96 -30.02
N VAL A 366 18.93 10.46 -30.82
CA VAL A 366 17.51 10.12 -30.70
C VAL A 366 17.14 9.13 -31.78
N HIS A 367 16.46 8.04 -31.44
CA HIS A 367 15.93 7.06 -32.38
C HIS A 367 14.41 7.04 -32.27
N VAL A 368 13.73 7.23 -33.40
CA VAL A 368 12.27 7.14 -33.47
C VAL A 368 11.89 6.08 -34.49
N VAL A 369 11.00 5.16 -34.09
CA VAL A 369 10.36 4.20 -34.99
C VAL A 369 8.85 4.37 -34.98
N TRP A 370 8.20 4.09 -36.10
CA TRP A 370 6.75 4.19 -36.23
C TRP A 370 6.23 3.27 -37.32
N ALA A 371 4.92 3.02 -37.31
CA ALA A 371 4.21 2.38 -38.41
C ALA A 371 3.72 3.44 -39.38
N GLU A 372 4.22 3.45 -40.62
CA GLU A 372 3.77 4.36 -41.67
C GLU A 372 2.52 3.82 -42.37
N ARG A 373 1.48 4.65 -42.51
CA ARG A 373 0.22 4.27 -43.14
C ARG A 373 0.28 4.49 -44.65
N GLY A 374 0.02 3.43 -45.41
CA GLY A 374 -0.03 3.44 -46.87
C GLY A 374 -0.84 2.27 -47.43
N ALA A 375 -0.62 1.88 -48.69
CA ALA A 375 -1.23 0.69 -49.27
C ALA A 375 -0.80 -0.62 -48.55
N THR A 376 0.40 -0.60 -47.97
CA THR A 376 0.93 -1.58 -47.02
C THR A 376 1.53 -0.82 -45.85
N THR A 377 1.25 -1.23 -44.60
CA THR A 377 1.91 -0.63 -43.42
C THR A 377 3.36 -1.11 -43.35
N ALA A 378 4.30 -0.21 -43.08
CA ALA A 378 5.72 -0.53 -42.92
C ALA A 378 6.27 0.07 -41.63
N ILE A 379 7.26 -0.58 -41.00
CA ILE A 379 7.98 0.04 -39.87
C ILE A 379 9.09 0.90 -40.42
N LYS A 380 9.03 2.19 -40.09
CA LYS A 380 10.03 3.18 -40.45
C LYS A 380 10.87 3.55 -39.22
N HIS A 381 12.08 4.00 -39.48
CA HIS A 381 13.02 4.51 -38.51
C HIS A 381 13.63 5.83 -38.99
N ARG A 382 13.89 6.72 -38.03
CA ARG A 382 14.71 7.92 -38.25
C ARG A 382 15.52 8.20 -36.99
N ALA A 383 16.79 8.52 -37.15
CA ALA A 383 17.66 8.91 -36.05
C ALA A 383 18.02 10.40 -36.13
N LYS A 384 18.24 11.04 -34.98
CA LYS A 384 18.84 12.36 -34.88
C LYS A 384 20.25 12.20 -34.33
N VAL A 385 21.24 12.37 -35.20
CA VAL A 385 22.67 12.18 -34.89
C VAL A 385 23.36 13.53 -35.02
N ASN A 386 24.12 13.94 -33.99
CA ASN A 386 24.76 15.26 -33.94
C ASN A 386 23.77 16.43 -34.20
N GLY A 387 22.54 16.30 -33.70
CA GLY A 387 21.49 17.30 -33.85
C GLY A 387 20.82 17.34 -35.24
N GLN A 388 21.17 16.46 -36.17
CA GLN A 388 20.58 16.41 -37.51
C GLN A 388 19.83 15.09 -37.73
N TRP A 389 18.65 15.18 -38.34
CA TRP A 389 17.88 13.98 -38.68
C TRP A 389 18.48 13.25 -39.88
N THR A 390 18.59 11.94 -39.79
CA THR A 390 18.92 11.07 -40.93
C THR A 390 17.77 11.03 -41.94
N ALA A 391 18.02 10.41 -43.09
CA ALA A 391 16.94 10.00 -43.98
C ALA A 391 16.00 9.01 -43.26
N ILE A 392 14.73 9.03 -43.66
CA ILE A 392 13.74 8.04 -43.23
C ILE A 392 14.06 6.73 -43.93
N ALA A 393 14.10 5.63 -43.17
CA ALA A 393 14.42 4.32 -43.67
C ALA A 393 13.39 3.29 -43.20
N GLU A 394 13.09 2.33 -44.06
CA GLU A 394 12.23 1.19 -43.73
C GLU A 394 13.07 0.07 -43.09
N ILE A 395 12.57 -0.46 -41.97
CA ILE A 395 13.25 -1.52 -41.21
C ILE A 395 12.45 -2.83 -41.18
N SER A 396 11.17 -2.81 -41.52
CA SER A 396 10.36 -4.01 -41.76
C SER A 396 10.88 -4.86 -42.93
N SER A 397 10.43 -6.10 -43.03
CA SER A 397 10.83 -6.98 -44.11
C SER A 397 10.10 -6.66 -45.42
N ALA A 398 10.82 -6.71 -46.55
CA ALA A 398 10.24 -6.50 -47.89
C ALA A 398 9.41 -7.71 -48.38
N ALA A 399 9.51 -8.87 -47.70
CA ALA A 399 8.91 -10.14 -48.13
C ALA A 399 7.39 -10.22 -47.91
N PHE A 400 6.79 -9.23 -47.24
CA PHE A 400 5.39 -9.24 -46.82
C PHE A 400 4.51 -8.19 -47.55
N SER A 401 4.89 -7.80 -48.77
CA SER A 401 4.27 -6.70 -49.53
C SER A 401 2.85 -6.94 -50.11
N ASN A 402 2.18 -8.06 -49.78
CA ASN A 402 0.88 -8.45 -50.36
C ASN A 402 -0.19 -8.69 -49.27
N GLY A 403 -0.74 -7.63 -48.67
CA GLY A 403 -1.92 -7.69 -47.80
C GLY A 403 -1.66 -8.05 -46.33
N VAL A 404 -0.42 -7.94 -45.88
CA VAL A 404 0.05 -8.24 -44.51
C VAL A 404 -0.05 -6.97 -43.66
N ARG A 405 -0.51 -7.10 -42.42
CA ARG A 405 -0.53 -5.99 -41.46
C ARG A 405 0.77 -6.00 -40.66
N VAL A 406 1.53 -4.90 -40.77
CA VAL A 406 2.69 -4.64 -39.91
C VAL A 406 2.25 -3.69 -38.82
N GLU A 407 2.40 -4.07 -37.56
CA GLU A 407 1.73 -3.39 -36.44
C GLU A 407 2.69 -3.05 -35.31
N THR A 408 2.33 -1.98 -34.58
CA THR A 408 2.93 -1.44 -33.34
C THR A 408 4.38 -1.84 -33.05
N PRO A 409 5.36 -0.93 -33.28
CA PRO A 409 6.73 -1.20 -32.89
C PRO A 409 6.96 -1.01 -31.38
N ALA A 410 8.09 -1.55 -30.90
CA ALA A 410 8.69 -1.34 -29.59
C ALA A 410 10.18 -1.03 -29.75
N LEU A 411 10.77 -0.32 -28.77
CA LEU A 411 12.20 -0.02 -28.73
C LEU A 411 12.79 -0.23 -27.33
N VAL A 412 14.06 -0.60 -27.28
CA VAL A 412 14.87 -0.55 -26.04
C VAL A 412 16.34 -0.29 -26.37
N VAL A 413 17.05 0.38 -25.45
CA VAL A 413 18.50 0.61 -25.54
C VAL A 413 19.23 -0.49 -24.77
N ALA A 414 20.20 -1.15 -25.39
CA ALA A 414 21.07 -2.15 -24.76
C ALA A 414 22.30 -1.50 -24.09
N ASP A 415 23.03 -2.27 -23.27
CA ASP A 415 24.27 -1.81 -22.61
C ASP A 415 25.36 -1.35 -23.59
N SER A 416 25.38 -1.90 -24.81
CA SER A 416 26.29 -1.45 -25.87
C SER A 416 25.98 -0.05 -26.41
N GLY A 417 24.84 0.53 -26.01
CA GLY A 417 24.26 1.73 -26.58
C GLY A 417 23.49 1.49 -27.87
N GLU A 418 23.49 0.26 -28.41
CA GLU A 418 22.67 -0.10 -29.57
C GLU A 418 21.18 -0.13 -29.19
N VAL A 419 20.32 0.14 -30.16
CA VAL A 419 18.87 0.12 -30.00
C VAL A 419 18.33 -1.15 -30.64
N PHE A 420 17.51 -1.91 -29.93
CA PHE A 420 16.76 -3.02 -30.51
C PHE A 420 15.32 -2.59 -30.76
N ALA A 421 14.86 -2.76 -32.00
CA ALA A 421 13.48 -2.52 -32.40
C ALA A 421 12.76 -3.86 -32.64
N ALA A 422 11.52 -3.99 -32.18
CA ALA A 422 10.68 -5.17 -32.43
C ALA A 422 9.28 -4.76 -32.92
N TRP A 423 8.65 -5.58 -33.76
CA TRP A 423 7.32 -5.33 -34.34
C TRP A 423 6.66 -6.61 -34.83
N ALA A 424 5.34 -6.58 -34.99
CA ALA A 424 4.60 -7.71 -35.55
C ALA A 424 4.49 -7.62 -37.08
N GLU A 425 4.71 -8.73 -37.77
CA GLU A 425 4.43 -8.93 -39.19
C GLU A 425 3.37 -10.04 -39.32
N ASN A 426 2.11 -9.65 -39.55
CA ASN A 426 0.95 -10.54 -39.51
C ASN A 426 0.44 -10.89 -40.92
N GLY A 427 0.74 -12.10 -41.39
CA GLY A 427 0.36 -12.61 -42.71
C GLY A 427 -0.75 -13.64 -42.68
N PHE A 428 -1.18 -14.09 -43.87
CA PHE A 428 -2.19 -15.15 -43.98
C PHE A 428 -1.60 -16.51 -43.55
N GLY A 429 -1.98 -16.98 -42.36
CA GLY A 429 -1.62 -18.31 -41.84
C GLY A 429 -0.32 -18.38 -41.03
N THR A 430 0.48 -17.31 -41.04
CA THR A 430 1.67 -17.18 -40.19
C THR A 430 1.86 -15.72 -39.80
N SER A 431 2.12 -15.51 -38.52
CA SER A 431 2.50 -14.21 -37.95
C SER A 431 3.85 -14.34 -37.27
N GLU A 432 4.69 -13.33 -37.42
CA GLU A 432 6.01 -13.31 -36.81
C GLU A 432 6.22 -12.03 -36.03
N LEU A 433 6.76 -12.18 -34.83
CA LEU A 433 7.36 -11.08 -34.12
C LEU A 433 8.79 -10.95 -34.64
N ARG A 434 9.09 -9.84 -35.30
CA ARG A 434 10.39 -9.54 -35.90
C ARG A 434 11.13 -8.50 -35.07
N GLY A 435 12.45 -8.49 -35.17
CA GLY A 435 13.25 -7.43 -34.56
C GLY A 435 14.56 -7.17 -35.28
N ARG A 436 15.17 -6.02 -35.01
CA ARG A 436 16.43 -5.61 -35.64
C ARG A 436 17.23 -4.68 -34.73
N TRP A 437 18.53 -4.91 -34.69
CA TRP A 437 19.50 -4.01 -34.05
C TRP A 437 19.76 -2.77 -34.90
N ILE A 438 19.90 -1.64 -34.22
CA ILE A 438 20.19 -0.33 -34.79
C ILE A 438 21.38 0.23 -34.00
N SER A 439 22.49 0.52 -34.68
CA SER A 439 23.65 1.12 -34.03
C SER A 439 23.30 2.53 -33.50
N PRO A 440 24.07 3.09 -32.54
CA PRO A 440 23.86 4.46 -32.07
C PRO A 440 23.86 5.52 -33.18
N THR A 441 24.51 5.22 -34.32
CA THR A 441 24.59 6.11 -35.49
C THR A 441 23.56 5.78 -36.58
N GLY A 442 22.68 4.79 -36.35
CA GLY A 442 21.57 4.44 -37.25
C GLY A 442 21.87 3.37 -38.30
N HIS A 443 22.93 2.57 -38.15
CA HIS A 443 23.18 1.42 -39.03
C HIS A 443 22.39 0.18 -38.60
N TYR A 444 22.00 -0.64 -39.56
CA TYR A 444 21.08 -1.76 -39.33
C TYR A 444 21.80 -3.11 -39.25
N GLY A 445 21.52 -3.87 -38.20
CA GLY A 445 21.89 -5.27 -38.07
C GLY A 445 20.98 -6.20 -38.89
N MET A 446 21.20 -7.50 -38.74
CA MET A 446 20.35 -8.53 -39.36
C MET A 446 18.93 -8.51 -38.77
N LEU A 447 17.95 -8.86 -39.60
CA LEU A 447 16.57 -9.08 -39.15
C LEU A 447 16.46 -10.40 -38.39
N GLU A 448 15.98 -10.35 -37.16
CA GLU A 448 15.75 -11.49 -36.26
C GLU A 448 14.26 -11.88 -36.24
N THR A 449 13.98 -13.18 -36.07
CA THR A 449 12.65 -13.67 -35.67
C THR A 449 12.67 -13.90 -34.17
N VAL A 450 11.85 -13.16 -33.44
CA VAL A 450 11.69 -13.26 -31.99
C VAL A 450 10.72 -14.40 -31.64
N ALA A 451 9.59 -14.46 -32.34
CA ALA A 451 8.57 -15.50 -32.17
C ALA A 451 7.79 -15.73 -33.48
N SER A 452 7.19 -16.91 -33.62
CA SER A 452 6.31 -17.26 -34.73
C SER A 452 5.03 -17.91 -34.20
N ALA A 453 3.89 -17.53 -34.76
CA ALA A 453 2.59 -18.05 -34.36
C ALA A 453 1.68 -18.28 -35.57
N PRO A 454 0.71 -19.22 -35.48
CA PRO A 454 -0.25 -19.48 -36.56
C PRO A 454 -1.36 -18.41 -36.67
N GLN A 455 -1.47 -17.54 -35.67
CA GLN A 455 -2.45 -16.45 -35.57
C GLN A 455 -1.76 -15.13 -35.28
N GLN A 456 -2.49 -14.02 -35.34
CA GLN A 456 -1.97 -12.67 -35.14
C GLN A 456 -1.18 -12.56 -33.83
N VAL A 457 0.02 -11.97 -33.92
CA VAL A 457 0.79 -11.52 -32.76
C VAL A 457 0.74 -10.00 -32.74
N GLU A 458 0.58 -9.41 -31.57
CA GLU A 458 0.38 -7.97 -31.45
C GLU A 458 1.08 -7.36 -30.24
N ARG A 459 1.19 -6.02 -30.27
CA ARG A 459 1.56 -5.16 -29.14
C ARG A 459 2.83 -5.60 -28.40
N PRO A 460 3.97 -5.74 -29.10
CA PRO A 460 5.21 -6.05 -28.43
C PRO A 460 5.60 -4.95 -27.45
N VAL A 461 6.16 -5.33 -26.30
CA VAL A 461 6.80 -4.42 -25.36
C VAL A 461 8.18 -4.97 -25.03
N LEU A 462 9.19 -4.11 -25.13
CA LEU A 462 10.59 -4.47 -24.90
C LEU A 462 11.04 -3.99 -23.52
N LEU A 463 11.84 -4.82 -22.86
CA LEU A 463 12.51 -4.51 -21.60
C LEU A 463 13.95 -5.01 -21.66
N ARG A 464 14.87 -4.24 -21.08
CA ARG A 464 16.25 -4.64 -20.86
C ARG A 464 16.42 -5.13 -19.42
N ASP A 465 17.03 -6.30 -19.24
CA ASP A 465 17.45 -6.84 -17.95
C ASP A 465 18.94 -7.20 -17.99
N GLY A 466 19.80 -6.27 -17.56
CA GLY A 466 21.24 -6.38 -17.77
C GLY A 466 21.59 -6.59 -19.26
N ALA A 467 22.29 -7.68 -19.55
CA ALA A 467 22.66 -8.08 -20.91
C ALA A 467 21.55 -8.82 -21.68
N ASP A 468 20.48 -9.24 -21.00
CA ASP A 468 19.36 -9.93 -21.61
C ASP A 468 18.27 -8.93 -22.06
N LEU A 469 17.50 -9.34 -23.08
CA LEU A 469 16.30 -8.60 -23.51
C LEU A 469 15.07 -9.46 -23.28
N HIS A 470 13.98 -8.82 -22.88
CA HIS A 470 12.67 -9.43 -22.76
C HIS A 470 11.70 -8.75 -23.73
N VAL A 471 10.87 -9.55 -24.40
CA VAL A 471 9.74 -9.06 -25.20
C VAL A 471 8.48 -9.72 -24.71
N SER A 472 7.51 -8.92 -24.25
CA SER A 472 6.14 -9.41 -24.12
C SER A 472 5.39 -9.17 -25.42
N TYR A 473 4.47 -10.06 -25.73
CA TYR A 473 3.60 -9.95 -26.90
C TYR A 473 2.28 -10.67 -26.67
N GLU A 474 1.25 -10.26 -27.39
CA GLU A 474 -0.09 -10.84 -27.29
C GLU A 474 -0.28 -11.88 -28.40
N TRP A 475 -0.80 -13.06 -28.03
CA TRP A 475 -1.16 -14.10 -28.99
C TRP A 475 -2.33 -14.92 -28.46
N GLY A 476 -3.39 -15.08 -29.25
CA GLY A 476 -4.52 -15.93 -28.91
C GLY A 476 -5.35 -15.45 -27.71
N GLY A 477 -5.29 -14.17 -27.36
CA GLY A 477 -5.92 -13.60 -26.16
C GLY A 477 -5.10 -13.80 -24.89
N GLU A 478 -3.81 -14.11 -25.00
CA GLU A 478 -2.90 -14.34 -23.88
C GLU A 478 -1.64 -13.48 -24.04
N VAL A 479 -0.96 -13.20 -22.92
CA VAL A 479 0.30 -12.47 -22.88
C VAL A 479 1.46 -13.46 -22.74
N TYR A 480 2.37 -13.43 -23.69
CA TYR A 480 3.59 -14.24 -23.72
C TYR A 480 4.82 -13.39 -23.39
N LEU A 481 5.87 -13.99 -22.84
CA LEU A 481 7.19 -13.37 -22.70
C LEU A 481 8.26 -14.25 -23.36
N ALA A 482 8.99 -13.67 -24.33
CA ALA A 482 10.22 -14.24 -24.88
C ALA A 482 11.44 -13.55 -24.27
N GLN A 483 12.50 -14.32 -24.02
CA GLN A 483 13.78 -13.82 -23.51
C GLN A 483 14.87 -14.05 -24.55
N ARG A 484 15.71 -13.04 -24.77
CA ARG A 484 16.96 -13.14 -25.51
C ARG A 484 18.10 -13.25 -24.53
N THR A 485 18.78 -14.38 -24.53
CA THR A 485 19.99 -14.62 -23.73
C THR A 485 21.04 -15.31 -24.59
N ASN A 486 22.32 -15.08 -24.31
CA ASN A 486 23.43 -15.64 -25.10
C ASN A 486 23.29 -15.43 -26.62
N ASN A 487 22.77 -14.27 -27.03
CA ASN A 487 22.50 -13.91 -28.43
C ASN A 487 21.46 -14.77 -29.18
N ALA A 488 20.57 -15.46 -28.47
CA ALA A 488 19.47 -16.21 -29.07
C ALA A 488 18.14 -15.97 -28.33
N TRP A 489 17.04 -15.98 -29.08
CA TRP A 489 15.68 -15.95 -28.52
C TRP A 489 15.28 -17.35 -28.06
N LEU A 490 14.82 -17.43 -26.82
CA LEU A 490 14.14 -18.61 -26.28
C LEU A 490 12.66 -18.60 -26.72
N PRO A 491 12.01 -19.77 -26.79
CA PRO A 491 10.57 -19.85 -27.02
C PRO A 491 9.79 -19.01 -26.00
N GLY A 492 8.75 -18.30 -26.45
CA GLY A 492 7.93 -17.50 -25.56
C GLY A 492 7.08 -18.35 -24.63
N ASN A 493 7.03 -17.95 -23.36
CA ASN A 493 6.23 -18.59 -22.31
C ASN A 493 4.91 -17.84 -22.14
N ASN A 494 3.77 -18.54 -22.06
CA ASN A 494 2.50 -17.90 -21.70
C ASN A 494 2.56 -17.49 -20.22
N VAL A 495 2.48 -16.19 -19.96
CA VAL A 495 2.57 -15.60 -18.61
C VAL A 495 1.21 -15.40 -17.99
N SER A 496 0.20 -15.01 -18.78
CA SER A 496 -1.15 -14.78 -18.27
C SER A 496 -1.83 -16.08 -17.87
N ASN A 497 -1.68 -17.13 -18.68
CA ASN A 497 -2.26 -18.46 -18.47
C ASN A 497 -3.68 -18.40 -17.87
N SER A 498 -4.53 -17.55 -18.44
CA SER A 498 -5.81 -17.18 -17.85
C SER A 498 -6.98 -17.86 -18.56
N ILE A 499 -8.19 -17.71 -18.01
CA ILE A 499 -9.43 -18.22 -18.62
C ILE A 499 -10.10 -17.12 -19.48
N GLY A 500 -9.71 -15.86 -19.29
CA GLY A 500 -10.21 -14.67 -19.97
C GLY A 500 -9.24 -14.14 -21.02
N ALA A 501 -9.58 -13.01 -21.66
CA ALA A 501 -8.68 -12.38 -22.63
C ALA A 501 -7.70 -11.44 -21.90
N SER A 502 -6.40 -11.63 -22.13
CA SER A 502 -5.31 -10.79 -21.63
C SER A 502 -4.77 -9.87 -22.70
N SER A 503 -4.54 -8.60 -22.36
CA SER A 503 -4.05 -7.58 -23.30
C SER A 503 -3.27 -6.46 -22.61
N GLU A 504 -2.63 -5.60 -23.39
CA GLU A 504 -1.97 -4.36 -22.95
C GLU A 504 -0.87 -4.57 -21.89
N SER A 505 0.12 -5.40 -22.23
CA SER A 505 1.19 -5.71 -21.28
C SER A 505 2.13 -4.51 -20.97
N ALA A 506 2.73 -4.53 -19.79
CA ALA A 506 3.82 -3.64 -19.38
C ALA A 506 4.91 -4.41 -18.62
N LEU A 507 6.16 -3.99 -18.79
CA LEU A 507 7.34 -4.69 -18.29
C LEU A 507 8.23 -3.77 -17.46
N VAL A 508 8.81 -4.30 -16.38
CA VAL A 508 9.83 -3.58 -15.58
C VAL A 508 10.72 -4.56 -14.82
N VAL A 509 12.03 -4.24 -14.72
CA VAL A 509 12.94 -4.93 -13.79
C VAL A 509 12.86 -4.28 -12.43
N HIS A 510 12.56 -5.05 -11.39
CA HIS A 510 12.56 -4.58 -10.01
C HIS A 510 13.08 -5.68 -9.09
N GLY A 511 13.94 -5.33 -8.13
CA GLY A 511 14.49 -6.31 -7.17
C GLY A 511 15.32 -7.45 -7.80
N GLY A 512 15.77 -7.30 -9.06
CA GLY A 512 16.45 -8.36 -9.80
C GLY A 512 15.52 -9.38 -10.47
N ALA A 513 14.23 -9.07 -10.58
CA ALA A 513 13.22 -9.89 -11.24
C ALA A 513 12.51 -9.11 -12.35
N VAL A 514 11.99 -9.82 -13.35
CA VAL A 514 11.17 -9.22 -14.42
C VAL A 514 9.70 -9.29 -14.01
N HIS A 515 9.06 -8.13 -13.87
CA HIS A 515 7.64 -8.02 -13.58
C HIS A 515 6.86 -7.77 -14.88
N VAL A 516 5.78 -8.52 -15.04
CA VAL A 516 4.86 -8.42 -16.17
C VAL A 516 3.49 -8.03 -15.64
N PHE A 517 2.94 -6.94 -16.17
CA PHE A 517 1.58 -6.47 -15.88
C PHE A 517 0.75 -6.54 -17.15
N TRP A 518 -0.56 -6.76 -17.03
CA TRP A 518 -1.49 -6.76 -18.16
C TRP A 518 -2.92 -6.43 -17.71
N ILE A 519 -3.80 -6.25 -18.68
CA ILE A 519 -5.24 -6.13 -18.51
C ILE A 519 -5.88 -7.49 -18.74
N GLU A 520 -6.53 -8.00 -17.70
CA GLU A 520 -7.31 -9.23 -17.72
C GLU A 520 -8.80 -8.92 -17.89
N ASP A 521 -9.44 -9.52 -18.89
CA ASP A 521 -10.89 -9.45 -19.10
C ASP A 521 -11.57 -10.72 -18.55
N GLU A 522 -12.19 -10.59 -17.37
CA GLU A 522 -12.94 -11.68 -16.74
C GLU A 522 -14.40 -11.78 -17.22
N SER A 523 -14.81 -10.99 -18.22
CA SER A 523 -16.24 -10.74 -18.46
C SER A 523 -17.05 -11.93 -18.97
N ASN A 524 -16.47 -12.99 -19.55
CA ASN A 524 -17.21 -14.11 -20.17
C ASN A 524 -18.44 -13.65 -21.02
N GLY A 525 -18.39 -12.44 -21.60
CA GLY A 525 -19.50 -11.82 -22.36
C GLY A 525 -20.53 -10.98 -21.58
N GLY A 526 -20.30 -10.66 -20.30
CA GLY A 526 -21.07 -9.69 -19.48
C GLY A 526 -20.50 -8.25 -19.52
N PRO A 527 -21.06 -7.27 -18.79
CA PRO A 527 -20.56 -5.89 -18.80
C PRO A 527 -19.08 -5.83 -18.38
N THR A 528 -18.27 -5.16 -19.21
CA THR A 528 -16.80 -5.12 -19.22
C THR A 528 -16.21 -4.79 -17.83
N SER A 529 -15.71 -5.82 -17.15
CA SER A 529 -14.88 -5.67 -15.95
C SER A 529 -13.48 -6.14 -16.33
N THR A 530 -12.57 -5.19 -16.54
CA THR A 530 -11.18 -5.50 -16.84
C THR A 530 -10.31 -5.12 -15.64
N HIS A 531 -9.26 -5.90 -15.40
CA HIS A 531 -8.45 -5.84 -14.17
C HIS A 531 -6.97 -5.76 -14.49
N VAL A 532 -6.22 -4.96 -13.73
CA VAL A 532 -4.75 -5.02 -13.77
C VAL A 532 -4.30 -6.31 -13.09
N ALA A 533 -3.59 -7.14 -13.83
CA ALA A 533 -3.00 -8.39 -13.39
C ALA A 533 -1.46 -8.29 -13.38
N HIS A 534 -0.82 -9.15 -12.60
CA HIS A 534 0.62 -9.15 -12.36
C HIS A 534 1.18 -10.57 -12.21
N ALA A 535 2.35 -10.80 -12.79
CA ALA A 535 3.21 -11.95 -12.51
C ALA A 535 4.69 -11.52 -12.48
N VAL A 536 5.52 -12.29 -11.80
CA VAL A 536 6.97 -12.05 -11.68
C VAL A 536 7.76 -13.26 -12.15
N ALA A 537 8.82 -13.03 -12.93
CA ALA A 537 9.79 -14.06 -13.30
C ALA A 537 11.06 -13.93 -12.44
N VAL A 538 11.39 -15.01 -11.74
CA VAL A 538 12.65 -15.17 -11.00
C VAL A 538 13.35 -16.43 -11.53
N GLY A 539 14.59 -16.29 -11.98
CA GLY A 539 15.37 -17.44 -12.51
C GLY A 539 14.73 -18.15 -13.71
N GLY A 540 13.88 -17.45 -14.48
CA GLY A 540 13.23 -17.99 -15.69
C GLY A 540 11.86 -18.67 -15.47
N ALA A 541 11.39 -18.79 -14.23
CA ALA A 541 10.05 -19.31 -13.91
C ALA A 541 9.11 -18.19 -13.44
N PHE A 542 7.85 -18.22 -13.89
CA PHE A 542 6.84 -17.24 -13.49
C PHE A 542 6.07 -17.65 -12.24
N SER A 543 5.76 -16.67 -11.40
CA SER A 543 4.73 -16.79 -10.37
C SER A 543 3.36 -17.06 -11.01
N LYS A 544 2.42 -17.56 -10.20
CA LYS A 544 1.02 -17.56 -10.61
C LYS A 544 0.54 -16.10 -10.81
N PRO A 545 -0.29 -15.81 -11.82
CA PRO A 545 -0.97 -14.54 -11.97
C PRO A 545 -1.75 -14.10 -10.73
N GLU A 546 -1.62 -12.82 -10.37
CA GLU A 546 -2.34 -12.15 -9.30
C GLU A 546 -3.11 -10.95 -9.86
N LEU A 547 -4.37 -10.76 -9.45
CA LEU A 547 -5.14 -9.55 -9.78
C LEU A 547 -4.87 -8.45 -8.75
N LEU A 548 -4.36 -7.31 -9.20
CA LEU A 548 -4.10 -6.14 -8.36
C LEU A 548 -5.37 -5.30 -8.12
N THR A 549 -6.36 -5.43 -9.00
CA THR A 549 -7.62 -4.68 -8.93
C THR A 549 -8.82 -5.63 -9.00
N ARG A 550 -9.93 -5.29 -8.34
CA ARG A 550 -11.19 -6.07 -8.35
C ARG A 550 -12.40 -5.14 -8.42
N GLY A 551 -13.53 -5.68 -8.87
CA GLY A 551 -14.82 -4.98 -8.92
C GLY A 551 -15.16 -4.32 -10.26
N PRO A 552 -16.39 -3.79 -10.40
CA PRO A 552 -16.91 -3.30 -11.68
C PRO A 552 -16.11 -2.11 -12.22
N GLY A 553 -15.84 -2.09 -13.52
CA GLY A 553 -15.14 -0.98 -14.19
C GLY A 553 -14.18 -1.43 -15.29
N ALA A 554 -13.96 -0.57 -16.30
CA ALA A 554 -13.02 -0.80 -17.38
C ALA A 554 -11.67 -0.12 -17.08
N ARG A 555 -10.59 -0.91 -17.14
CA ARG A 555 -9.20 -0.52 -16.91
C ARG A 555 -8.37 -0.77 -18.18
N SER A 556 -7.42 0.10 -18.43
CA SER A 556 -6.57 0.03 -19.62
C SER A 556 -5.20 0.70 -19.40
N TYR A 557 -4.26 0.40 -20.29
CA TYR A 557 -2.94 1.01 -20.40
C TYR A 557 -2.12 1.01 -19.09
N PRO A 558 -1.78 -0.16 -18.54
CA PRO A 558 -0.87 -0.23 -17.41
C PRO A 558 0.54 0.24 -17.84
N THR A 559 1.24 0.89 -16.93
CA THR A 559 2.68 1.21 -17.05
C THR A 559 3.33 1.02 -15.70
N ALA A 560 4.55 0.50 -15.66
CA ALA A 560 5.23 0.21 -14.39
C ALA A 560 6.65 0.79 -14.36
N VAL A 561 7.09 1.24 -13.19
CA VAL A 561 8.42 1.82 -12.96
C VAL A 561 8.99 1.37 -11.63
N SER A 562 10.31 1.21 -11.58
CA SER A 562 11.05 0.91 -10.34
C SER A 562 11.57 2.22 -9.73
N GLU A 563 11.00 2.64 -8.60
CA GLU A 563 11.36 3.84 -7.84
C GLU A 563 12.14 3.42 -6.57
N GLY A 564 13.46 3.25 -6.68
CA GLY A 564 14.29 2.79 -5.57
C GLY A 564 13.86 1.40 -5.08
N THR A 565 13.34 1.32 -3.86
CA THR A 565 12.81 0.09 -3.25
C THR A 565 11.33 -0.16 -3.53
N ARG A 566 10.67 0.73 -4.29
CA ARG A 566 9.25 0.64 -4.64
C ARG A 566 9.09 0.25 -6.10
N LEU A 567 8.14 -0.62 -6.37
CA LEU A 567 7.63 -0.91 -7.72
C LEU A 567 6.30 -0.21 -7.86
N LYS A 568 6.20 0.78 -8.74
CA LYS A 568 4.99 1.58 -8.97
C LYS A 568 4.34 1.22 -10.28
N VAL A 569 3.02 1.12 -10.28
CA VAL A 569 2.21 0.82 -11.46
C VAL A 569 1.15 1.90 -11.60
N LEU A 570 0.96 2.41 -12.82
CA LEU A 570 -0.10 3.36 -13.17
C LEU A 570 -1.03 2.73 -14.21
N TRP A 571 -2.32 3.07 -14.18
CA TRP A 571 -3.29 2.64 -15.19
C TRP A 571 -4.42 3.66 -15.35
N GLN A 572 -5.15 3.54 -16.47
CA GLN A 572 -6.39 4.27 -16.71
C GLN A 572 -7.58 3.48 -16.18
N ASP A 573 -8.51 4.15 -15.46
CA ASP A 573 -9.70 3.52 -14.87
C ASP A 573 -10.99 4.32 -15.19
N TRP A 574 -12.07 3.61 -15.55
CA TRP A 574 -13.40 4.14 -15.91
C TRP A 574 -14.49 3.92 -14.84
N SER A 575 -14.18 3.32 -13.69
CA SER A 575 -15.16 2.90 -12.68
C SER A 575 -15.99 4.04 -12.07
N LEU A 576 -15.57 5.30 -12.24
CA LEU A 576 -16.25 6.50 -11.70
C LEU A 576 -16.99 7.32 -12.78
N GLY A 577 -17.15 6.81 -14.00
CA GLY A 577 -17.83 7.54 -15.10
C GLY A 577 -17.01 8.70 -15.71
N ARG A 578 -15.72 8.80 -15.35
CA ARG A 578 -14.68 9.69 -15.91
C ARG A 578 -13.37 8.89 -16.05
N GLN A 579 -12.43 9.36 -16.88
CA GLN A 579 -11.13 8.70 -17.07
C GLN A 579 -10.10 9.28 -16.09
N LEU A 580 -9.66 8.48 -15.13
CA LEU A 580 -8.66 8.88 -14.14
C LEU A 580 -7.42 7.98 -14.23
N ILE A 581 -6.24 8.57 -13.93
CA ILE A 581 -4.98 7.83 -13.81
C ILE A 581 -4.75 7.50 -12.34
N PHE A 582 -4.84 6.22 -12.02
CA PHE A 582 -4.53 5.69 -10.70
C PHE A 582 -3.09 5.18 -10.65
N ASN A 583 -2.50 5.16 -9.47
CA ASN A 583 -1.24 4.47 -9.24
C ASN A 583 -1.29 3.65 -7.94
N THR A 584 -0.52 2.56 -7.89
CA THR A 584 -0.21 1.77 -6.68
C THR A 584 1.29 1.53 -6.65
N TRP A 585 1.87 1.26 -5.48
CA TRP A 585 3.26 0.85 -5.36
C TRP A 585 3.48 -0.20 -4.29
N THR A 586 4.57 -0.96 -4.41
CA THR A 586 5.05 -1.83 -3.32
C THR A 586 5.78 -0.99 -2.28
N GLU A 587 5.39 -1.08 -1.02
CA GLU A 587 6.16 -0.48 0.07
C GLU A 587 7.03 -1.55 0.75
N PRO A 588 8.33 -1.29 0.96
CA PRO A 588 9.02 -1.83 2.12
C PRO A 588 8.33 -1.25 3.37
N GLY A 589 7.72 -2.10 4.19
CA GLY A 589 7.08 -1.70 5.43
C GLY A 589 5.77 -0.93 5.30
N GLY A 590 4.92 -1.25 4.32
CA GLY A 590 3.74 -0.43 4.03
C GLY A 590 2.74 -0.27 5.17
N LEU A 591 1.92 0.79 5.08
CA LEU A 591 0.88 1.08 6.08
C LEU A 591 0.03 -0.17 6.32
N GLU A 592 -0.09 -0.57 7.58
CA GLU A 592 -0.87 -1.73 7.97
C GLU A 592 -2.36 -1.54 7.62
N ALA A 593 -3.11 -2.64 7.48
CA ALA A 593 -4.55 -2.51 7.29
C ALA A 593 -5.11 -1.75 8.50
N PRO A 594 -6.06 -0.80 8.33
CA PRO A 594 -6.60 -0.05 9.46
C PRO A 594 -7.08 -1.02 10.54
N ARG A 595 -6.47 -0.92 11.73
CA ARG A 595 -6.85 -1.72 12.89
C ARG A 595 -7.70 -0.87 13.80
N ALA A 596 -8.84 -1.42 14.19
CA ALA A 596 -9.68 -0.77 15.18
C ALA A 596 -8.91 -0.77 16.52
N VAL A 597 -8.50 0.41 16.96
CA VAL A 597 -7.87 0.62 18.28
C VAL A 597 -8.84 0.22 19.39
N ALA A 598 -10.11 0.63 19.25
CA ALA A 598 -11.18 0.36 20.20
C ALA A 598 -12.39 -0.31 19.54
N ARG A 599 -13.06 -1.23 20.27
CA ARG A 599 -14.44 -1.69 20.00
C ARG A 599 -15.33 -1.45 21.21
N PRO A 600 -15.56 -0.20 21.65
CA PRO A 600 -16.42 0.04 22.78
C PRO A 600 -17.89 -0.14 22.36
N GLY A 601 -18.78 -0.35 23.33
CA GLY A 601 -20.23 -0.23 23.10
C GLY A 601 -20.70 1.23 22.85
N ALA A 602 -19.78 2.16 22.62
CA ALA A 602 -19.96 3.60 22.41
C ALA A 602 -18.89 4.14 21.44
N GLU A 603 -19.09 5.34 20.87
CA GLU A 603 -18.23 5.92 19.83
C GLU A 603 -17.05 6.69 20.46
N PRO A 604 -15.78 6.29 20.21
CA PRO A 604 -14.62 7.03 20.68
C PRO A 604 -14.42 8.32 19.86
N ASP A 605 -14.03 9.42 20.52
CA ASP A 605 -13.83 10.74 19.90
C ASP A 605 -12.46 11.34 20.28
N ARG A 606 -11.92 12.19 19.40
CA ARG A 606 -10.70 13.01 19.58
C ARG A 606 -9.46 12.22 20.04
N PRO A 607 -8.96 11.26 19.24
CA PRO A 607 -7.78 10.49 19.59
C PRO A 607 -6.52 11.36 19.57
N SER A 608 -5.58 11.05 20.48
CA SER A 608 -4.22 11.57 20.50
C SER A 608 -3.27 10.38 20.62
N GLY A 609 -2.25 10.31 19.77
CA GLY A 609 -1.30 9.19 19.72
C GLY A 609 0.14 9.61 19.99
N VAL A 610 0.91 8.74 20.62
CA VAL A 610 2.36 8.91 20.78
C VAL A 610 3.08 7.57 20.69
N ARG A 611 4.28 7.57 20.13
CA ARG A 611 5.18 6.41 20.21
C ARG A 611 6.12 6.56 21.41
N ALA A 612 6.08 5.60 22.31
CA ALA A 612 7.03 5.50 23.41
C ALA A 612 8.42 5.10 22.90
N ARG A 613 9.46 5.35 23.72
CA ARG A 613 10.86 5.09 23.32
C ARG A 613 11.19 3.62 23.07
N ASP A 614 10.45 2.70 23.67
CA ASP A 614 10.55 1.26 23.41
C ASP A 614 9.77 0.79 22.17
N GLY A 615 9.15 1.73 21.45
CA GLY A 615 8.45 1.47 20.20
C GLY A 615 6.95 1.21 20.37
N ALA A 616 6.45 1.14 21.61
CA ALA A 616 5.02 0.97 21.88
C ALA A 616 4.21 2.17 21.39
N LEU A 617 3.07 1.93 20.77
CA LEU A 617 2.10 2.95 20.36
C LEU A 617 1.08 3.12 21.48
N ALA A 618 0.96 4.33 22.02
CA ALA A 618 -0.07 4.66 23.00
C ALA A 618 -1.06 5.64 22.40
N VAL A 619 -2.36 5.36 22.56
CA VAL A 619 -3.46 6.17 22.06
C VAL A 619 -4.37 6.52 23.22
N ALA A 620 -4.59 7.82 23.43
CA ALA A 620 -5.60 8.35 24.35
C ALA A 620 -6.82 8.81 23.56
N TYR A 621 -8.03 8.52 24.04
CA TYR A 621 -9.27 8.93 23.39
C TYR A 621 -10.37 9.20 24.42
N ALA A 622 -11.35 10.02 24.05
CA ALA A 622 -12.53 10.24 24.87
C ALA A 622 -13.63 9.22 24.49
N LEU A 623 -14.37 8.72 25.47
CA LEU A 623 -15.52 7.85 25.28
C LEU A 623 -16.75 8.46 25.96
N ASP A 624 -17.82 8.71 25.21
CA ASP A 624 -19.10 9.18 25.78
C ASP A 624 -20.14 8.05 25.75
N ALA A 625 -20.39 7.46 26.92
CA ALA A 625 -21.34 6.36 27.10
C ALA A 625 -22.57 6.76 27.93
N GLY A 626 -23.06 8.00 27.80
CA GLY A 626 -24.29 8.43 28.47
C GLY A 626 -24.36 9.88 28.93
N GLY A 627 -23.56 10.77 28.37
CA GLY A 627 -23.60 12.22 28.63
C GLY A 627 -22.40 12.76 29.43
N ASN A 628 -21.56 11.88 29.98
CA ASN A 628 -20.30 12.24 30.65
C ASN A 628 -19.16 11.51 29.92
N GLY A 629 -18.23 12.27 29.33
CA GLY A 629 -17.06 11.70 28.65
C GLY A 629 -16.03 11.15 29.65
N GLU A 630 -15.30 10.11 29.28
CA GLU A 630 -14.16 9.58 30.05
C GLU A 630 -12.95 9.43 29.14
N ILE A 631 -11.74 9.62 29.68
CA ILE A 631 -10.48 9.42 28.95
C ILE A 631 -9.96 8.02 29.16
N TYR A 632 -9.79 7.31 28.05
CA TYR A 632 -9.18 5.99 28.01
C TYR A 632 -7.82 6.05 27.32
N VAL A 633 -6.93 5.15 27.73
CA VAL A 633 -5.67 4.88 27.04
C VAL A 633 -5.60 3.41 26.66
N GLN A 634 -5.13 3.15 25.45
CA GLN A 634 -4.69 1.83 25.01
C GLN A 634 -3.24 1.89 24.55
N VAL A 635 -2.50 0.82 24.85
CA VAL A 635 -1.09 0.67 24.47
C VAL A 635 -0.95 -0.60 23.62
N GLU A 636 -0.20 -0.49 22.54
CA GLU A 636 0.21 -1.58 21.66
C GLU A 636 1.74 -1.70 21.71
N ASP A 637 2.24 -2.81 22.25
CA ASP A 637 3.68 -3.09 22.36
C ASP A 637 4.32 -3.56 21.04
N GLY A 638 3.52 -3.62 19.98
CA GLY A 638 3.93 -3.92 18.63
C GLY A 638 2.76 -4.39 17.77
N PRO A 639 2.82 -4.20 16.45
CA PRO A 639 1.70 -4.52 15.57
C PRO A 639 1.26 -5.99 15.60
N ALA A 640 2.13 -6.95 15.90
CA ALA A 640 1.69 -8.36 15.96
C ALA A 640 0.78 -8.67 17.18
N LEU A 641 0.82 -7.83 18.23
CA LEU A 641 0.20 -8.08 19.53
C LEU A 641 -1.17 -7.39 19.68
N GLY A 642 -1.45 -6.38 18.86
CA GLY A 642 -2.66 -5.56 18.97
C GLY A 642 -2.70 -4.68 20.22
N PHE A 643 -3.80 -3.95 20.39
CA PHE A 643 -3.99 -3.06 21.54
C PHE A 643 -4.40 -3.85 22.78
N GLN A 644 -3.76 -3.53 23.90
CA GLN A 644 -4.15 -4.01 25.23
C GLN A 644 -5.55 -3.50 25.62
N ALA A 645 -6.10 -4.06 26.70
CA ALA A 645 -7.37 -3.60 27.27
C ALA A 645 -7.31 -2.10 27.61
N ALA A 646 -8.40 -1.39 27.31
CA ALA A 646 -8.51 0.04 27.58
C ALA A 646 -8.47 0.35 29.09
N GLU A 647 -7.58 1.24 29.49
CA GLU A 647 -7.44 1.73 30.86
C GLU A 647 -8.20 3.07 30.99
N ASN A 648 -9.18 3.18 31.89
CA ASN A 648 -9.81 4.49 32.21
C ASN A 648 -8.87 5.31 33.10
N VAL A 649 -8.40 6.44 32.58
CA VAL A 649 -7.42 7.33 33.21
C VAL A 649 -8.08 8.47 33.99
N SER A 650 -9.22 8.97 33.52
CA SER A 650 -9.90 10.11 34.15
C SER A 650 -10.64 9.74 35.42
N GLN A 651 -11.32 8.59 35.43
CA GLN A 651 -12.19 8.16 36.53
C GLN A 651 -13.15 9.27 36.99
N SER A 652 -13.73 10.00 36.04
CA SER A 652 -14.48 11.22 36.33
C SER A 652 -15.93 10.94 36.74
N ALA A 653 -16.49 11.88 37.51
CA ALA A 653 -17.93 11.94 37.79
C ALA A 653 -18.63 13.06 36.99
N THR A 654 -17.86 13.93 36.34
CA THR A 654 -18.28 15.23 35.78
C THR A 654 -18.07 15.35 34.27
N GLY A 655 -17.22 14.52 33.68
CA GLY A 655 -16.97 14.45 32.25
C GLY A 655 -15.60 15.00 31.83
N SER A 656 -14.91 14.26 30.97
CA SER A 656 -13.55 14.51 30.51
C SER A 656 -13.46 14.49 28.98
N TYR A 657 -12.71 15.43 28.38
CA TYR A 657 -12.70 15.68 26.93
C TYR A 657 -11.32 16.10 26.41
N LYS A 658 -11.10 15.96 25.09
CA LYS A 658 -9.91 16.43 24.35
C LYS A 658 -8.57 16.00 25.00
N PRO A 659 -8.29 14.69 25.03
CA PRO A 659 -7.03 14.21 25.58
C PRO A 659 -5.84 14.63 24.71
N SER A 660 -4.69 14.83 25.35
CA SER A 660 -3.38 14.92 24.73
C SER A 660 -2.43 13.99 25.47
N ILE A 661 -1.69 13.16 24.74
CA ILE A 661 -0.75 12.18 25.30
C ILE A 661 0.70 12.52 24.91
N ALA A 662 1.64 12.30 25.82
CA ALA A 662 3.08 12.39 25.55
C ALA A 662 3.87 11.30 26.27
N ALA A 663 5.03 10.96 25.71
CA ALA A 663 5.98 10.01 26.29
C ALA A 663 7.28 10.72 26.69
N THR A 664 7.90 10.26 27.78
CA THR A 664 9.23 10.70 28.26
C THR A 664 10.22 9.53 28.28
N SER A 665 11.51 9.76 28.58
CA SER A 665 12.54 8.72 28.47
C SER A 665 12.45 7.55 29.46
N SER A 666 11.60 7.65 30.49
CA SER A 666 11.47 6.68 31.59
C SER A 666 10.38 5.61 31.42
N ARG A 667 9.81 5.43 30.22
CA ARG A 667 8.54 4.70 29.98
C ARG A 667 7.30 5.36 30.62
N SER A 668 7.42 6.57 31.16
CA SER A 668 6.25 7.30 31.67
C SER A 668 5.43 7.86 30.50
N LEU A 669 4.18 7.43 30.43
CA LEU A 669 3.13 8.05 29.60
C LEU A 669 2.42 9.12 30.44
N TRP A 670 2.10 10.24 29.81
CA TRP A 670 1.41 11.35 30.43
C TRP A 670 0.20 11.71 29.59
N VAL A 671 -0.96 11.86 30.22
CA VAL A 671 -2.19 12.25 29.54
C VAL A 671 -2.78 13.46 30.24
N ALA A 672 -3.07 14.51 29.47
CA ALA A 672 -3.80 15.68 29.95
C ALA A 672 -5.12 15.84 29.20
N TRP A 673 -6.14 16.36 29.85
CA TRP A 673 -7.48 16.52 29.28
C TRP A 673 -8.24 17.70 29.87
N GLU A 674 -9.31 18.11 29.20
CA GLU A 674 -10.32 19.05 29.71
C GLU A 674 -11.26 18.31 30.66
N GLU A 675 -11.31 18.71 31.92
CA GLU A 675 -12.20 18.17 32.94
C GLU A 675 -13.32 19.17 33.25
N SER A 676 -14.57 18.70 33.24
CA SER A 676 -15.73 19.51 33.63
C SER A 676 -15.65 19.91 35.10
N ALA A 677 -15.71 21.22 35.37
CA ALA A 677 -15.71 21.78 36.72
C ALA A 677 -16.82 22.82 36.88
N ALA A 678 -17.12 23.21 38.13
CA ALA A 678 -18.22 24.13 38.43
C ALA A 678 -18.10 25.52 37.75
N ALA A 679 -16.88 25.97 37.46
CA ALA A 679 -16.60 27.29 36.88
C ALA A 679 -16.31 27.26 35.36
N GLY A 680 -16.34 26.09 34.72
CA GLY A 680 -15.90 25.86 33.35
C GLY A 680 -15.10 24.56 33.25
N PHE A 681 -14.14 24.49 32.34
CA PHE A 681 -13.21 23.35 32.28
C PHE A 681 -11.93 23.64 33.05
N GLU A 682 -11.33 22.61 33.63
CA GLU A 682 -9.98 22.62 34.18
C GLU A 682 -9.11 21.66 33.36
N VAL A 683 -7.81 21.94 33.20
CA VAL A 683 -6.90 20.96 32.60
C VAL A 683 -6.36 20.05 33.69
N GLN A 684 -6.68 18.76 33.60
CA GLN A 684 -6.18 17.70 34.48
C GLN A 684 -5.05 16.92 33.79
N ILE A 685 -4.22 16.24 34.57
CA ILE A 685 -3.14 15.38 34.07
C ILE A 685 -2.94 14.14 34.96
N ALA A 686 -2.55 13.01 34.35
CA ALA A 686 -2.12 11.80 35.05
C ALA A 686 -0.86 11.19 34.41
N GLU A 687 -0.04 10.54 35.25
CA GLU A 687 1.15 9.78 34.87
C GLU A 687 0.88 8.28 34.97
N ARG A 688 1.32 7.51 33.97
CA ARG A 688 1.36 6.05 34.06
C ARG A 688 2.62 5.62 34.80
N THR A 689 2.43 5.05 35.98
CA THR A 689 3.49 4.44 36.81
C THR A 689 3.53 2.93 36.59
N PRO A 690 4.57 2.20 37.04
CA PRO A 690 4.61 0.74 36.96
C PRO A 690 3.44 0.03 37.67
N THR A 691 2.78 0.71 38.61
CA THR A 691 1.62 0.19 39.37
C THR A 691 0.26 0.66 38.81
N GLY A 692 0.25 1.36 37.67
CA GLY A 692 -0.95 1.92 37.04
C GLY A 692 -0.94 3.46 36.99
N TRP A 693 -2.07 4.06 36.64
CA TRP A 693 -2.21 5.51 36.56
C TRP A 693 -2.21 6.18 37.94
N SER A 694 -1.55 7.33 38.04
CA SER A 694 -1.65 8.22 39.19
C SER A 694 -3.07 8.79 39.32
N THR A 695 -3.45 9.22 40.52
CA THR A 695 -4.66 10.04 40.69
C THR A 695 -4.57 11.31 39.83
N PRO A 696 -5.62 11.67 39.07
CA PRO A 696 -5.65 12.91 38.29
C PRO A 696 -5.34 14.14 39.16
N ALA A 697 -4.54 15.05 38.61
CA ALA A 697 -4.15 16.29 39.28
C ALA A 697 -4.34 17.51 38.37
N ALA A 698 -4.77 18.62 38.97
CA ALA A 698 -4.95 19.88 38.27
C ALA A 698 -3.61 20.42 37.73
N LEU A 699 -3.56 20.66 36.42
CA LEU A 699 -2.43 21.27 35.74
C LEU A 699 -2.61 22.79 35.54
N SER A 700 -3.84 23.23 35.28
CA SER A 700 -4.21 24.65 35.17
C SER A 700 -4.53 25.30 36.52
N SER A 701 -4.83 26.59 36.51
CA SER A 701 -5.35 27.29 37.70
C SER A 701 -6.87 27.09 37.88
N ALA A 702 -7.47 27.70 38.91
CA ALA A 702 -8.90 27.68 39.17
C ALA A 702 -9.75 28.53 38.19
N THR A 703 -9.17 28.96 37.07
CA THR A 703 -9.89 29.65 35.98
C THR A 703 -10.09 28.70 34.79
N PRO A 704 -11.11 28.93 33.94
CA PRO A 704 -11.39 28.03 32.83
C PRO A 704 -10.21 27.86 31.87
N ALA A 705 -9.86 26.61 31.62
CA ALA A 705 -8.74 26.18 30.80
C ALA A 705 -9.19 25.13 29.77
N TYR A 706 -8.59 25.18 28.58
CA TYR A 706 -9.04 24.44 27.40
C TYR A 706 -7.87 23.97 26.52
N ALA A 707 -8.13 22.94 25.73
CA ALA A 707 -7.28 22.42 24.66
C ALA A 707 -5.82 22.21 25.12
N PRO A 708 -5.56 21.27 26.04
CA PRO A 708 -4.21 20.95 26.44
C PRO A 708 -3.44 20.29 25.28
N ALA A 709 -2.16 20.62 25.15
CA ALA A 709 -1.22 19.92 24.28
C ALA A 709 0.05 19.58 25.07
N LEU A 710 0.46 18.32 25.04
CA LEU A 710 1.65 17.81 25.69
C LEU A 710 2.76 17.54 24.67
N SER A 711 4.00 17.70 25.11
CA SER A 711 5.18 17.24 24.38
C SER A 711 6.27 16.80 25.36
N GLY A 712 6.92 15.68 25.07
CA GLY A 712 8.00 15.12 25.89
C GLY A 712 9.31 15.07 25.12
N GLN A 713 10.43 15.39 25.79
CA GLN A 713 11.77 15.25 25.26
C GLN A 713 12.74 14.85 26.37
N GLY A 714 13.24 13.63 26.34
CA GLY A 714 14.01 13.08 27.46
C GLY A 714 13.16 13.06 28.73
N GLU A 715 13.69 13.55 29.85
CA GLU A 715 13.00 13.64 31.15
C GLU A 715 12.15 14.91 31.29
N ARG A 716 12.11 15.77 30.27
CA ARG A 716 11.31 16.99 30.25
C ARG A 716 9.92 16.69 29.69
N LEU A 717 8.91 17.20 30.38
CA LEU A 717 7.55 17.27 29.89
C LEU A 717 7.11 18.73 29.87
N SER A 718 6.59 19.18 28.75
CA SER A 718 6.02 20.52 28.60
C SER A 718 4.56 20.41 28.22
N ALA A 719 3.74 21.24 28.83
CA ALA A 719 2.31 21.29 28.62
C ALA A 719 1.90 22.72 28.30
N VAL A 720 1.12 22.90 27.25
CA VAL A 720 0.47 24.17 26.94
C VAL A 720 -1.04 24.03 26.93
N TRP A 721 -1.74 25.10 27.27
CA TRP A 721 -3.20 25.15 27.21
C TRP A 721 -3.68 26.59 27.07
N THR A 722 -4.93 26.73 26.69
CA THR A 722 -5.63 28.02 26.65
C THR A 722 -6.24 28.30 28.01
N GLU A 723 -5.96 29.43 28.65
CA GLU A 723 -6.53 29.77 29.96
C GLU A 723 -7.17 31.16 29.96
N ARG A 724 -8.32 31.29 30.63
CA ARG A 724 -9.03 32.57 30.77
C ARG A 724 -8.32 33.48 31.78
N VAL A 725 -7.68 34.53 31.28
CA VAL A 725 -6.98 35.53 32.11
C VAL A 725 -7.86 36.73 32.47
N ALA A 726 -8.88 37.02 31.66
CA ALA A 726 -9.91 38.02 31.95
C ALA A 726 -11.22 37.67 31.20
N SER A 727 -12.30 38.42 31.44
CA SER A 727 -13.58 38.18 30.77
C SER A 727 -13.43 38.27 29.24
N GLY A 728 -13.63 37.15 28.55
CA GLY A 728 -13.49 37.03 27.09
C GLY A 728 -12.04 37.06 26.57
N GLN A 729 -11.03 37.04 27.46
CA GLN A 729 -9.62 37.06 27.08
C GLN A 729 -8.93 35.78 27.52
N HIS A 730 -8.31 35.11 26.55
CA HIS A 730 -7.64 33.83 26.76
C HIS A 730 -6.16 33.93 26.41
N ALA A 731 -5.31 33.43 27.29
CA ALA A 731 -3.86 33.41 27.09
C ALA A 731 -3.37 32.00 26.84
N LEU A 732 -2.25 31.88 26.13
CA LEU A 732 -1.52 30.63 26.02
C LEU A 732 -0.63 30.46 27.24
N MET A 733 -0.90 29.43 28.01
CA MET A 733 -0.14 29.06 29.20
C MET A 733 0.84 27.94 28.86
N LEU A 734 2.00 27.96 29.50
CA LEU A 734 3.01 26.91 29.46
C LEU A 734 3.37 26.51 30.89
N ARG A 735 3.45 25.21 31.15
CA ARG A 735 4.00 24.66 32.38
C ARG A 735 4.92 23.50 32.06
N GLU A 736 6.00 23.38 32.82
CA GLU A 736 7.05 22.41 32.55
C GLU A 736 7.33 21.56 33.78
N ARG A 737 7.58 20.28 33.54
CA ARG A 737 8.09 19.35 34.53
C ARG A 737 9.56 19.09 34.23
N VAL A 738 10.42 19.46 35.18
CA VAL A 738 11.87 19.27 35.08
C VAL A 738 12.35 18.68 36.40
N GLY A 739 13.14 17.60 36.34
CA GLY A 739 13.71 16.97 37.54
C GLY A 739 12.65 16.40 38.50
N GLY A 740 11.52 15.92 37.98
CA GLY A 740 10.48 15.27 38.78
C GLY A 740 9.37 16.18 39.33
N ALA A 741 9.50 17.50 39.20
CA ALA A 741 8.52 18.46 39.74
C ALA A 741 8.00 19.43 38.68
N TRP A 742 6.72 19.81 38.80
CA TRP A 742 6.12 20.85 37.99
C TRP A 742 6.57 22.23 38.47
N GLY A 743 7.09 23.04 37.55
CA GLY A 743 7.30 24.47 37.77
C GLY A 743 5.99 25.28 37.79
N PRO A 744 6.06 26.59 38.02
CA PRO A 744 4.89 27.46 37.90
C PRO A 744 4.43 27.57 36.44
N ALA A 745 3.13 27.75 36.22
CA ALA A 745 2.59 28.07 34.91
C ALA A 745 2.95 29.52 34.54
N ALA A 746 3.28 29.74 33.26
CA ALA A 746 3.63 31.06 32.73
C ALA A 746 2.82 31.34 31.47
N SER A 747 2.36 32.59 31.31
CA SER A 747 1.76 33.03 30.05
C SER A 747 2.86 33.28 29.02
N ILE A 748 2.79 32.60 27.88
CA ILE A 748 3.75 32.75 26.76
C ILE A 748 3.17 33.53 25.59
N ALA A 749 1.85 33.72 25.55
CA ALA A 749 1.20 34.70 24.70
C ALA A 749 0.03 35.32 25.49
N ALA A 750 0.19 36.57 25.92
CA ALA A 750 -0.75 37.26 26.79
C ALA A 750 -1.76 38.10 25.98
N GLY A 751 -3.04 37.98 26.34
CA GLY A 751 -4.11 38.75 25.74
C GLY A 751 -4.27 40.11 26.40
N THR A 752 -3.77 41.18 25.78
CA THR A 752 -4.20 42.56 26.12
C THR A 752 -5.28 43.08 25.17
N SER A 753 -5.46 42.43 24.00
CA SER A 753 -6.55 42.67 23.04
C SER A 753 -6.88 41.44 22.17
N ALA A 754 -6.16 40.33 22.34
CA ALA A 754 -6.25 39.14 21.52
C ALA A 754 -6.36 37.88 22.39
N SER A 755 -7.06 36.85 21.91
CA SER A 755 -7.18 35.55 22.58
C SER A 755 -6.37 34.49 21.85
N ALA A 756 -5.67 33.63 22.58
CA ALA A 756 -4.97 32.48 22.03
C ALA A 756 -5.83 31.21 22.18
N TRP A 757 -5.95 30.39 21.12
CA TRP A 757 -6.80 29.19 21.11
C TRP A 757 -6.12 28.00 20.42
N ALA A 758 -6.62 26.80 20.74
CA ALA A 758 -6.31 25.53 20.08
C ALA A 758 -4.80 25.28 19.86
N PRO A 759 -3.99 25.28 20.92
CA PRO A 759 -2.55 25.15 20.77
C PRO A 759 -2.13 23.74 20.36
N SER A 760 -1.03 23.67 19.62
CA SER A 760 -0.25 22.46 19.36
C SER A 760 1.19 22.71 19.81
N LEU A 761 1.90 21.69 20.31
CA LEU A 761 3.20 21.83 20.96
C LEU A 761 4.21 20.78 20.46
N THR A 762 5.44 21.22 20.22
CA THR A 762 6.57 20.33 19.92
C THR A 762 7.88 20.85 20.53
N HIS A 763 8.92 20.01 20.49
CA HIS A 763 10.28 20.37 20.86
C HIS A 763 11.21 20.34 19.64
N THR A 764 12.11 21.31 19.50
CA THR A 764 13.24 21.20 18.56
C THR A 764 14.34 20.29 19.12
N ALA A 765 15.32 19.92 18.31
CA ALA A 765 16.47 19.12 18.75
C ALA A 765 17.30 19.80 19.86
N ARG A 766 17.36 21.14 19.88
CA ARG A 766 17.96 21.94 20.98
C ARG A 766 17.10 21.98 22.25
N GLY A 767 15.84 21.55 22.16
CA GLY A 767 14.89 21.59 23.27
C GLY A 767 14.17 22.92 23.45
N ASP A 768 14.11 23.73 22.39
CA ASP A 768 13.20 24.87 22.33
C ASP A 768 11.76 24.37 22.24
N ARG A 769 10.83 25.04 22.92
CA ARG A 769 9.42 24.68 22.93
C ARG A 769 8.72 25.54 21.91
N VAL A 770 8.06 24.91 20.96
CA VAL A 770 7.40 25.60 19.86
C VAL A 770 5.92 25.30 19.93
N ALA A 771 5.14 26.33 20.23
CA ALA A 771 3.69 26.23 20.29
C ALA A 771 3.07 27.01 19.13
N ALA A 772 2.30 26.33 18.28
CA ALA A 772 1.45 26.99 17.28
C ALA A 772 0.04 27.15 17.85
N PHE A 773 -0.59 28.30 17.59
CA PHE A 773 -1.90 28.63 18.15
C PHE A 773 -2.68 29.60 17.25
N GLU A 774 -4.00 29.60 17.40
CA GLU A 774 -4.88 30.59 16.81
C GLU A 774 -4.85 31.87 17.65
N ARG A 775 -4.56 33.01 17.04
CA ARG A 775 -4.69 34.33 17.67
C ARG A 775 -5.93 35.02 17.13
N GLU A 776 -6.90 35.25 18.02
CA GLU A 776 -8.14 35.96 17.70
C GLU A 776 -8.08 37.40 18.19
N GLU A 777 -8.11 38.38 17.28
CA GLU A 777 -8.15 39.81 17.61
C GLU A 777 -9.19 40.52 16.74
N ARG A 778 -10.15 41.21 17.37
CA ARG A 778 -11.21 41.99 16.69
C ARG A 778 -11.97 41.20 15.61
N GLY A 779 -12.21 39.91 15.84
CA GLY A 779 -12.92 39.01 14.92
C GLY A 779 -12.06 38.44 13.79
N ARG A 780 -10.76 38.77 13.74
CA ARG A 780 -9.79 38.13 12.85
C ARG A 780 -9.12 36.97 13.58
N ARG A 781 -8.95 35.82 12.91
CA ARG A 781 -8.14 34.70 13.40
C ARG A 781 -6.90 34.53 12.53
N GLU A 782 -5.76 34.40 13.19
CA GLU A 782 -4.44 34.27 12.57
C GLU A 782 -3.68 33.09 13.19
N VAL A 783 -2.78 32.45 12.43
CA VAL A 783 -1.90 31.40 12.92
C VAL A 783 -0.61 32.02 13.39
N TRP A 784 -0.27 31.77 14.66
CA TRP A 784 0.92 32.30 15.31
C TRP A 784 1.74 31.17 15.92
N VAL A 785 3.03 31.42 16.09
CA VAL A 785 3.96 30.53 16.78
C VAL A 785 4.66 31.28 17.91
N ALA A 786 4.64 30.69 19.10
CA ALA A 786 5.47 31.08 20.23
C ALA A 786 6.66 30.10 20.33
N THR A 787 7.87 30.61 20.23
CA THR A 787 9.11 29.86 20.47
C THR A 787 9.68 30.26 21.83
N VAL A 788 9.82 29.29 22.71
CA VAL A 788 10.27 29.48 24.08
C VAL A 788 11.67 28.86 24.21
N GLN A 789 12.65 29.70 24.54
CA GLN A 789 14.06 29.32 24.72
C GLN A 789 14.47 29.42 26.21
N GLY A 790 15.41 28.56 26.62
CA GLY A 790 15.92 28.50 28.00
C GLY A 790 15.21 27.48 28.91
N THR A 791 15.69 27.29 30.13
CA THR A 791 15.17 26.30 31.10
C THR A 791 14.62 26.97 32.36
N GLY A 792 13.43 26.58 32.81
CA GLY A 792 12.76 27.18 33.98
C GLY A 792 12.06 28.51 33.67
N VAL A 793 11.36 29.09 34.64
CA VAL A 793 10.48 30.28 34.45
C VAL A 793 11.21 31.62 34.61
N GLN A 794 12.46 31.60 35.08
CA GLN A 794 13.33 32.77 35.22
C GLN A 794 14.36 32.75 34.09
N GLY A 795 14.31 33.71 33.17
CA GLY A 795 15.23 33.80 32.02
C GLY A 795 14.71 33.24 30.69
N ILE A 796 13.39 33.01 30.58
CA ILE A 796 12.76 32.61 29.32
C ILE A 796 12.78 33.76 28.32
N ARG A 797 13.25 33.48 27.11
CA ARG A 797 12.94 34.30 25.93
C ARG A 797 11.75 33.67 25.21
N VAL A 798 10.70 34.46 25.00
CA VAL A 798 9.57 34.08 24.16
C VAL A 798 9.56 34.95 22.92
N ASP A 799 9.79 34.34 21.76
CA ASP A 799 9.63 34.99 20.47
C ASP A 799 8.29 34.56 19.87
N VAL A 800 7.44 35.53 19.55
CA VAL A 800 6.10 35.30 19.01
C VAL A 800 6.02 35.86 17.60
N ALA A 801 5.70 35.02 16.62
CA ALA A 801 5.69 35.38 15.20
C ALA A 801 4.38 34.93 14.53
N ALA A 802 3.86 35.77 13.63
CA ALA A 802 2.76 35.40 12.75
C ALA A 802 3.28 34.46 11.65
N VAL A 803 2.53 33.40 11.37
CA VAL A 803 2.78 32.47 10.26
C VAL A 803 2.00 32.92 9.03
N ALA A 804 0.70 33.14 9.22
CA ALA A 804 -0.21 33.55 8.17
C ALA A 804 -1.30 34.47 8.75
N SER A 805 -1.90 35.27 7.87
CA SER A 805 -2.96 36.19 8.25
C SER A 805 -4.01 36.25 7.14
N SER A 806 -5.26 35.97 7.47
CA SER A 806 -6.38 36.08 6.51
C SER A 806 -7.63 36.63 7.19
N SER A 807 -8.63 37.00 6.39
CA SER A 807 -9.95 37.38 6.86
C SER A 807 -10.92 36.20 6.96
N ALA A 808 -10.50 35.04 6.46
CA ALA A 808 -11.22 33.79 6.57
C ALA A 808 -10.81 33.07 7.85
N GLY A 809 -11.74 32.33 8.46
CA GLY A 809 -11.44 31.57 9.67
C GLY A 809 -10.31 30.57 9.43
N GLN A 810 -9.23 30.69 10.20
CA GLN A 810 -8.14 29.72 10.29
C GLN A 810 -8.44 28.78 11.46
N TYR A 811 -8.26 27.48 11.27
CA TYR A 811 -8.66 26.48 12.27
C TYR A 811 -7.56 25.47 12.56
N ALA A 812 -7.33 25.24 13.86
CA ALA A 812 -6.58 24.15 14.46
C ALA A 812 -5.15 23.95 13.90
N PRO A 813 -4.21 24.89 14.13
CA PRO A 813 -2.84 24.73 13.68
C PRO A 813 -2.18 23.52 14.35
N ARG A 814 -1.25 22.90 13.62
CA ARG A 814 -0.42 21.78 14.08
C ARG A 814 1.03 22.11 13.84
N VAL A 815 1.88 21.79 14.82
CA VAL A 815 3.32 22.09 14.74
C VAL A 815 4.15 20.83 14.96
N ALA A 816 5.17 20.69 14.13
CA ALA A 816 6.19 19.65 14.28
C ALA A 816 7.57 20.23 13.98
N ALA A 817 8.60 19.61 14.54
CA ALA A 817 9.99 20.01 14.34
C ALA A 817 10.82 18.86 13.78
N ARG A 818 11.63 19.16 12.77
CA ARG A 818 12.66 18.26 12.23
C ARG A 818 14.01 18.88 12.51
N GLY A 819 14.69 18.38 13.55
CA GLY A 819 15.89 19.04 14.06
C GLY A 819 15.55 20.44 14.58
N GLU A 820 16.08 21.47 13.92
CA GLU A 820 15.82 22.89 14.22
C GLU A 820 14.82 23.55 13.26
N GLU A 821 14.35 22.83 12.25
CA GLU A 821 13.30 23.29 11.34
C GLU A 821 11.94 23.15 12.01
N VAL A 822 11.09 24.16 11.84
CA VAL A 822 9.72 24.16 12.36
C VAL A 822 8.73 24.17 11.20
N PHE A 823 7.76 23.27 11.24
CA PHE A 823 6.67 23.19 10.28
C PHE A 823 5.36 23.48 10.99
N VAL A 824 4.50 24.29 10.37
CA VAL A 824 3.16 24.57 10.85
C VAL A 824 2.18 24.27 9.74
N ALA A 825 1.17 23.45 10.00
CA ALA A 825 0.10 23.16 9.07
C ALA A 825 -1.25 23.60 9.65
N TRP A 826 -2.15 24.09 8.82
CA TRP A 826 -3.48 24.56 9.25
C TRP A 826 -4.51 24.47 8.11
N ALA A 827 -5.78 24.51 8.48
CA ALA A 827 -6.88 24.65 7.53
C ALA A 827 -7.34 26.11 7.42
N GLU A 828 -7.53 26.60 6.20
CA GLU A 828 -8.01 27.94 5.86
C GLU A 828 -8.80 27.89 4.55
N ASP A 829 -10.00 28.47 4.51
CA ASP A 829 -10.85 28.53 3.31
C ASP A 829 -11.07 27.18 2.61
N GLY A 830 -11.22 26.12 3.42
CA GLY A 830 -11.36 24.76 2.90
C GLY A 830 -10.10 24.25 2.21
N LYS A 831 -8.92 24.81 2.49
CA LYS A 831 -7.63 24.34 2.01
C LYS A 831 -6.74 24.02 3.19
N VAL A 832 -5.82 23.08 2.98
CA VAL A 832 -4.74 22.80 3.91
C VAL A 832 -3.50 23.51 3.42
N LEU A 833 -2.88 24.27 4.32
CA LEU A 833 -1.64 24.97 4.07
C LEU A 833 -0.56 24.47 5.01
N VAL A 834 0.69 24.59 4.58
CA VAL A 834 1.87 24.37 5.40
C VAL A 834 2.85 25.52 5.23
N ALA A 835 3.53 25.89 6.31
CA ALA A 835 4.64 26.83 6.27
C ALA A 835 5.83 26.27 7.03
N ARG A 836 7.02 26.56 6.53
CA ARG A 836 8.30 26.13 7.10
C ARG A 836 9.05 27.34 7.65
N ARG A 837 9.69 27.17 8.80
CA ARG A 837 10.71 28.09 9.30
C ARG A 837 12.04 27.37 9.35
N ALA A 838 12.99 27.83 8.54
CA ALA A 838 14.34 27.31 8.50
C ALA A 838 15.11 27.55 9.82
N PRO A 839 16.19 26.81 10.10
CA PRO A 839 16.93 26.95 11.34
C PRO A 839 17.51 28.36 11.48
N GLY A 840 17.21 29.02 12.61
CA GLY A 840 17.68 30.38 12.89
C GLY A 840 16.96 31.50 12.12
N ALA A 841 15.99 31.19 11.27
CA ALA A 841 15.17 32.19 10.60
C ALA A 841 14.17 32.82 11.59
N MET A 842 13.92 34.13 11.45
CA MET A 842 12.94 34.85 12.28
C MET A 842 11.51 34.76 11.72
N SER A 843 11.36 34.44 10.44
CA SER A 843 10.07 34.38 9.73
C SER A 843 9.85 33.01 9.09
N PHE A 844 8.58 32.68 8.86
CA PHE A 844 8.20 31.53 8.05
C PHE A 844 8.33 31.85 6.56
N ASP A 845 8.64 30.82 5.77
CA ASP A 845 8.49 30.82 4.33
C ASP A 845 7.01 31.08 3.95
N PRO A 846 6.72 31.63 2.77
CA PRO A 846 5.34 31.77 2.30
C PRO A 846 4.57 30.44 2.38
N PRO A 847 3.31 30.44 2.87
CA PRO A 847 2.51 29.22 2.97
C PRO A 847 2.33 28.52 1.62
N GLU A 848 2.55 27.21 1.60
CA GLU A 848 2.25 26.32 0.49
C GLU A 848 0.88 25.67 0.68
N THR A 849 0.07 25.61 -0.38
CA THR A 849 -1.24 24.91 -0.35
C THR A 849 -1.06 23.44 -0.71
N LEU A 850 -1.43 22.54 0.19
CA LEU A 850 -1.33 21.09 0.01
C LEU A 850 -2.59 20.45 -0.56
N SER A 851 -3.78 20.98 -0.25
CA SER A 851 -5.04 20.36 -0.65
C SER A 851 -5.81 21.12 -1.74
N GLN A 852 -6.73 20.43 -2.41
CA GLN A 852 -7.57 20.97 -3.49
C GLN A 852 -9.06 20.68 -3.22
N GLY A 853 -9.89 21.72 -3.06
CA GLY A 853 -11.29 21.54 -2.64
C GLY A 853 -11.45 21.42 -1.13
N SER A 854 -12.69 21.50 -0.63
CA SER A 854 -12.98 21.74 0.78
C SER A 854 -12.33 20.69 1.70
N SER A 855 -11.40 21.12 2.54
CA SER A 855 -10.57 20.30 3.43
C SER A 855 -10.54 20.89 4.85
N TRP A 856 -10.50 20.04 5.87
CA TRP A 856 -10.47 20.40 7.29
C TRP A 856 -9.72 19.32 8.12
N SER A 857 -9.67 19.47 9.45
CA SER A 857 -9.04 18.51 10.39
C SER A 857 -7.59 18.13 10.02
N VAL A 858 -6.66 19.07 10.15
CA VAL A 858 -5.24 18.83 9.83
C VAL A 858 -4.52 18.13 10.99
N ASP A 859 -3.62 17.20 10.66
CA ASP A 859 -2.58 16.71 11.56
C ASP A 859 -1.19 16.74 10.90
N LEU A 860 -0.14 16.80 11.73
CA LEU A 860 1.24 16.99 11.29
C LEU A 860 2.21 16.15 12.13
N ALA A 861 3.05 15.36 11.47
CA ALA A 861 4.08 14.54 12.12
C ALA A 861 5.40 14.58 11.34
N VAL A 862 6.48 14.19 12.01
CA VAL A 862 7.81 14.03 11.40
C VAL A 862 8.27 12.58 11.57
N SER A 863 8.74 11.97 10.50
CA SER A 863 9.28 10.61 10.49
C SER A 863 10.63 10.61 9.78
N GLY A 864 11.72 10.52 10.54
CA GLY A 864 13.07 10.66 9.98
C GLY A 864 13.24 12.00 9.26
N ASP A 865 13.49 11.93 7.94
CA ASP A 865 13.63 13.11 7.09
C ASP A 865 12.31 13.58 6.47
N GLU A 866 11.19 12.88 6.69
CA GLU A 866 9.89 13.20 6.10
C GLU A 866 9.02 14.02 7.06
N VAL A 867 8.22 14.93 6.48
CA VAL A 867 7.15 15.66 7.16
C VAL A 867 5.83 15.18 6.59
N LEU A 868 5.00 14.57 7.41
CA LEU A 868 3.73 13.97 7.03
C LEU A 868 2.60 14.92 7.44
N VAL A 869 1.74 15.28 6.49
CA VAL A 869 0.55 16.10 6.74
C VAL A 869 -0.69 15.31 6.33
N THR A 870 -1.68 15.21 7.21
CA THR A 870 -2.94 14.51 6.94
C THR A 870 -4.12 15.45 7.12
N TRP A 871 -5.19 15.24 6.36
CA TRP A 871 -6.41 16.04 6.46
C TRP A 871 -7.66 15.28 6.03
N GLU A 872 -8.82 15.77 6.45
CA GLU A 872 -10.12 15.37 5.93
C GLU A 872 -10.48 16.22 4.72
N GLN A 873 -11.07 15.61 3.69
CA GLN A 873 -11.45 16.30 2.45
C GLN A 873 -12.84 15.89 2.00
N TRP A 874 -13.68 16.88 1.68
CA TRP A 874 -14.98 16.65 1.06
C TRP A 874 -14.80 16.36 -0.42
N GLN A 875 -15.34 15.23 -0.87
CA GLN A 875 -15.49 14.92 -2.29
C GLN A 875 -16.95 15.15 -2.69
N ASP A 876 -17.21 16.19 -3.49
CA ASP A 876 -18.55 16.43 -4.03
C ASP A 876 -18.89 15.37 -5.09
N ASN A 877 -19.80 14.46 -4.77
CA ASN A 877 -20.35 13.47 -5.71
C ASN A 877 -21.44 14.04 -6.65
N GLN A 878 -21.57 15.37 -6.79
CA GLN A 878 -22.55 15.98 -7.72
C GLN A 878 -22.02 17.23 -8.45
N ALA A 879 -21.34 17.01 -9.58
CA ALA A 879 -21.36 17.97 -10.68
C ALA A 879 -22.24 17.37 -11.79
N ARG A 880 -23.55 17.58 -11.72
CA ARG A 880 -24.44 17.42 -12.88
C ARG A 880 -24.14 18.56 -13.87
N PRO A 881 -23.90 18.25 -15.15
CA PRO A 881 -23.59 19.27 -16.16
C PRO A 881 -24.83 20.07 -16.54
N THR A 882 -24.64 21.36 -16.82
CA THR A 882 -25.44 22.08 -17.83
C THR A 882 -24.71 22.03 -19.15
#